data_AF-A0A6P7H045-F1
#
_entry.id   AF-A0A6P7H045-F1
#
_cell.length_a   1.000
_cell.length_b   1.000
_cell.length_c   1.000
_cell.angle_alpha   90.00
_cell.angle_beta   90.00
_cell.angle_gamma   90.00
#
_symmetry.space_group_name_H-M   'P 1'
#
loop_
_entity.id
_entity.type
_entity.pdbx_description
1 polymer ?
#
loop_
_entity_poly.entity_id
_entity_poly.type
_entity_poly.pdbx_seq_one_letter_code
_entity_poly.pdbx_strand_id
1 'polypeptide(L)'
;MDNEGMNEPRTSDNNEDVKVLVETGNMEQLAALVLNGEGERLVGMSSDNPELQTFLENVPTYMSKIHRIHEASRSGSLRDLQAALDRRKFAIAKDSISPKGASPLHVAVVFGNTSIVRYLAGRFPETLQMVDDDGRTPLHYAAVLNDNGHYYNLLVHLGADMRVDDNLGFSPEYYRKNQQDFNHRSLLRDFGAEEDEAEEILADKVPNDVYSARKNLDDEDMLAVLERCYNVLQSRRGSTVSNASASTISSTSQSGFFLSKHVRRHVFDTVKLRLTKQDNNLYDIIWPSVKKLPIEPSFRVALEQDFPMGISAPDFYCYHVFKEFLDPIIKDYNHLNIYNDLPDQPQSTFCEKDENANTDFDRDLDPQAKYILSGTLEASRNIDGFELPKSLNTGQLELVERIITTVLMSKEVAKALYPLTPEREIEEKGCGTYYTMNEVLEDTSEAKVVLASNGLLIPLWNIPDSDRLHGKHWPYGRGVFVSNGANLAVWVNVLDHIRIITCTDHSHPANVGQVFSRVSRLVGVLHQHLNFVFDEKLGFLSARPSAIGNTLQFNLTLRFPHLIKEPDNLRHLCTVRSLTYHRNTSTTDVVRIGNQQCLGVTETQGFEDFTMAVANILQLEKDLAMTNSMHIAATFLNIFKKKKLAESA
;
A
#
# COMPACT_ATOMS: atom_id res chain seq x y z
N MET A 1 -1.68 -15.03 77.52
CA MET A 1 -1.92 -13.57 77.47
C MET A 1 -1.65 -13.11 76.04
N ASP A 2 -2.31 -13.71 75.05
CA ASP A 2 -3.74 -13.55 74.70
C ASP A 2 -3.97 -12.15 74.10
N ASN A 3 -4.02 -12.04 72.78
CA ASN A 3 -5.30 -12.14 72.06
C ASN A 3 -5.09 -12.14 70.55
N GLU A 4 -5.51 -13.23 69.92
CA GLU A 4 -5.85 -13.29 68.50
C GLU A 4 -7.07 -12.39 68.24
N GLY A 5 -7.05 -11.67 67.12
CA GLY A 5 -8.20 -10.95 66.59
C GLY A 5 -8.22 -11.14 65.08
N MET A 6 -8.81 -12.25 64.64
CA MET A 6 -9.18 -12.47 63.24
C MET A 6 -10.16 -11.37 62.81
N ASN A 7 -9.80 -10.59 61.80
CA ASN A 7 -10.76 -9.78 61.06
C ASN A 7 -11.29 -10.63 59.89
N GLU A 8 -12.50 -11.15 60.06
CA GLU A 8 -13.34 -11.67 58.98
C GLU A 8 -13.70 -10.56 57.97
N PRO A 9 -14.03 -10.92 56.71
CA PRO A 9 -14.21 -9.94 55.64
C PRO A 9 -15.57 -9.24 55.71
N ARG A 10 -15.55 -7.92 55.48
CA ARG A 10 -16.73 -7.05 55.34
C ARG A 10 -17.54 -7.43 54.08
N THR A 11 -18.59 -8.22 54.22
CA THR A 11 -19.53 -8.56 53.13
C THR A 11 -20.96 -8.08 53.37
N SER A 12 -21.26 -7.43 54.50
CA SER A 12 -22.63 -7.04 54.88
C SER A 12 -23.07 -5.65 54.41
N ASP A 13 -22.17 -4.67 54.21
CA ASP A 13 -22.55 -3.29 53.85
C ASP A 13 -23.06 -3.16 52.41
N ASN A 14 -22.51 -3.92 51.46
CA ASN A 14 -22.77 -3.68 50.04
C ASN A 14 -24.19 -4.08 49.58
N ASN A 15 -24.89 -4.98 50.28
CA ASN A 15 -26.24 -5.40 49.87
C ASN A 15 -27.34 -4.43 50.30
N GLU A 16 -27.06 -3.52 51.24
CA GLU A 16 -28.01 -2.47 51.63
C GLU A 16 -28.08 -1.37 50.56
N ASP A 17 -26.96 -1.00 49.94
CA ASP A 17 -26.90 0.03 48.90
C ASP A 17 -27.78 -0.31 47.69
N VAL A 18 -27.82 -1.58 47.28
CA VAL A 18 -28.64 -2.02 46.14
C VAL A 18 -30.13 -2.05 46.49
N LYS A 19 -30.48 -2.38 47.74
CA LYS A 19 -31.87 -2.28 48.21
C LYS A 19 -32.35 -0.83 48.19
N VAL A 20 -31.53 0.11 48.66
CA VAL A 20 -31.82 1.55 48.59
C VAL A 20 -31.98 2.02 47.13
N LEU A 21 -31.18 1.50 46.19
CA LEU A 21 -31.31 1.82 44.76
C LEU A 21 -32.61 1.28 44.14
N VAL A 22 -33.07 0.11 44.57
CA VAL A 22 -34.35 -0.48 44.14
C VAL A 22 -35.55 0.28 44.75
N GLU A 23 -35.42 0.75 45.99
CA GLU A 23 -36.43 1.57 46.68
C GLU A 23 -36.53 2.99 46.11
N THR A 24 -35.41 3.59 45.74
CA THR A 24 -35.36 4.93 45.12
C THR A 24 -35.79 4.93 43.65
N GLY A 25 -35.90 3.75 43.02
CA GLY A 25 -36.44 3.59 41.67
C GLY A 25 -35.54 4.12 40.54
N ASN A 26 -34.23 4.24 40.77
CA ASN A 26 -33.31 4.77 39.75
C ASN A 26 -32.90 3.70 38.72
N MET A 27 -33.68 3.59 37.65
CA MET A 27 -33.49 2.61 36.58
C MET A 27 -32.12 2.73 35.87
N GLU A 28 -31.55 3.92 35.77
CA GLU A 28 -30.26 4.12 35.10
C GLU A 28 -29.10 3.52 35.88
N GLN A 29 -29.09 3.70 37.21
CA GLN A 29 -28.07 3.13 38.08
C GLN A 29 -28.20 1.60 38.15
N LEU A 30 -29.42 1.07 38.18
CA LEU A 30 -29.66 -0.38 38.14
C LEU A 30 -29.25 -0.99 36.80
N ALA A 31 -29.50 -0.30 35.68
CA ALA A 31 -29.00 -0.72 34.38
C ALA A 31 -27.46 -0.68 34.31
N ALA A 32 -26.81 0.30 34.95
CA ALA A 32 -25.36 0.36 35.05
C ALA A 32 -24.78 -0.83 35.84
N LEU A 33 -25.43 -1.26 36.92
CA LEU A 33 -25.02 -2.47 37.66
C LEU A 33 -25.04 -3.72 36.76
N VAL A 34 -26.10 -3.90 35.95
CA VAL A 34 -26.17 -5.02 35.00
C VAL A 34 -25.06 -4.93 33.95
N LEU A 35 -24.79 -3.73 33.41
CA LEU A 35 -23.73 -3.52 32.42
C LEU A 35 -22.32 -3.64 33.01
N ASN A 36 -22.13 -3.44 34.31
CA ASN A 36 -20.85 -3.63 35.00
C ASN A 36 -20.62 -5.08 35.44
N GLY A 37 -21.50 -6.02 35.10
CA GLY A 37 -21.38 -7.44 35.45
C GLY A 37 -21.93 -7.79 36.85
N GLU A 38 -22.56 -6.84 37.53
CA GLU A 38 -23.12 -7.01 38.88
C GLU A 38 -24.60 -7.38 38.89
N GLY A 39 -25.14 -7.84 37.75
CA GLY A 39 -26.56 -8.16 37.57
C GLY A 39 -27.10 -9.23 38.51
N GLU A 40 -26.26 -10.16 38.99
CA GLU A 40 -26.65 -11.21 39.94
C GLU A 40 -27.24 -10.63 41.24
N ARG A 41 -26.76 -9.45 41.67
CA ARG A 41 -27.23 -8.77 42.88
C ARG A 41 -28.69 -8.33 42.78
N LEU A 42 -29.20 -8.16 41.57
CA LEU A 42 -30.56 -7.71 41.28
C LEU A 42 -31.55 -8.87 41.10
N VAL A 43 -31.06 -10.11 40.95
CA VAL A 43 -31.90 -11.28 40.72
C VAL A 43 -32.67 -11.61 41.99
N GLY A 44 -34.00 -11.73 41.87
CA GLY A 44 -34.89 -12.06 42.98
C GLY A 44 -35.30 -10.86 43.85
N MET A 45 -34.90 -9.64 43.50
CA MET A 45 -35.41 -8.42 44.14
C MET A 45 -36.80 -8.05 43.59
N SER A 46 -37.60 -7.38 44.42
CA SER A 46 -38.95 -6.91 44.06
C SER A 46 -39.11 -5.43 44.34
N SER A 47 -39.87 -4.73 43.50
CA SER A 47 -40.18 -3.30 43.67
C SER A 47 -41.67 -3.03 43.50
N ASP A 48 -42.16 -2.00 44.18
CA ASP A 48 -43.55 -1.52 44.07
C ASP A 48 -43.80 -0.78 42.74
N ASN A 49 -42.74 -0.38 42.03
CA ASN A 49 -42.86 0.25 40.71
C ASN A 49 -43.02 -0.82 39.61
N PRO A 50 -44.13 -0.84 38.86
CA PRO A 50 -44.40 -1.88 37.85
C PRO A 50 -43.39 -1.88 36.69
N GLU A 51 -42.86 -0.72 36.31
CA GLU A 51 -41.82 -0.63 35.26
C GLU A 51 -40.49 -1.21 35.75
N LEU A 52 -40.13 -0.93 37.00
CA LEU A 52 -38.92 -1.45 37.62
C LEU A 52 -39.01 -2.97 37.83
N GLN A 53 -40.17 -3.44 38.27
CA GLN A 53 -40.42 -4.87 38.44
C GLN A 53 -40.29 -5.61 37.12
N THR A 54 -40.83 -5.06 36.03
CA THR A 54 -40.65 -5.62 34.68
C THR A 54 -39.18 -5.63 34.27
N PHE A 55 -38.39 -4.61 34.63
CA PHE A 55 -36.94 -4.60 34.39
C PHE A 55 -36.23 -5.71 35.17
N LEU A 56 -36.49 -5.84 36.47
CA LEU A 56 -35.90 -6.87 37.34
C LEU A 56 -36.21 -8.29 36.85
N GLU A 57 -37.42 -8.54 36.38
CA GLU A 57 -37.81 -9.82 35.76
C GLU A 57 -37.03 -10.12 34.47
N ASN A 58 -36.62 -9.08 33.73
CA ASN A 58 -35.84 -9.21 32.50
C ASN A 58 -34.32 -9.24 32.72
N VAL A 59 -33.82 -8.93 33.93
CA VAL A 59 -32.38 -8.93 34.25
C VAL A 59 -31.69 -10.25 33.87
N PRO A 60 -32.23 -11.44 34.21
CA PRO A 60 -31.61 -12.71 33.80
C PRO A 60 -31.49 -12.88 32.28
N THR A 61 -32.45 -12.34 31.52
CA THR A 61 -32.41 -12.37 30.05
C THR A 61 -31.32 -11.44 29.51
N TYR A 62 -31.15 -10.26 30.11
CA TYR A 62 -30.05 -9.35 29.74
C TYR A 62 -28.68 -9.95 30.06
N MET A 63 -28.53 -10.56 31.23
CA MET A 63 -27.30 -11.27 31.61
C MET A 63 -27.00 -12.41 30.63
N SER A 64 -27.98 -13.25 30.30
CA SER A 64 -27.78 -14.33 29.33
C SER A 64 -27.35 -13.82 27.95
N LYS A 65 -27.86 -12.67 27.51
CA LYS A 65 -27.41 -12.03 26.26
C LYS A 65 -25.98 -11.51 26.36
N ILE A 66 -25.63 -10.83 27.46
CA ILE A 66 -24.27 -10.33 27.70
C ILE A 66 -23.29 -11.51 27.72
N HIS A 67 -23.63 -12.58 28.43
CA HIS A 67 -22.85 -13.81 28.48
C HIS A 67 -22.58 -14.39 27.08
N ARG A 68 -23.61 -14.49 26.22
CA ARG A 68 -23.46 -14.93 24.82
C ARG A 68 -22.54 -14.03 24.00
N ILE A 69 -22.52 -12.72 24.27
CA ILE A 69 -21.61 -11.79 23.60
C ILE A 69 -20.16 -12.09 23.98
N HIS A 70 -19.87 -12.37 25.25
CA HIS A 70 -18.54 -12.74 25.72
C HIS A 70 -18.12 -14.12 25.19
N GLU A 71 -19.01 -15.10 25.20
CA GLU A 71 -18.78 -16.44 24.64
C GLU A 71 -18.51 -16.38 23.13
N ALA A 72 -19.30 -15.60 22.38
CA ALA A 72 -19.05 -15.34 20.96
C ALA A 72 -17.70 -14.63 20.75
N SER A 73 -17.36 -13.66 21.61
CA SER A 73 -16.08 -12.94 21.58
C SER A 73 -14.87 -13.83 21.86
N ARG A 74 -15.06 -14.89 22.66
CA ARG A 74 -14.05 -15.92 22.95
C ARG A 74 -13.92 -16.94 21.83
N SER A 75 -15.03 -17.43 21.31
CA SER A 75 -15.07 -18.49 20.27
C SER A 75 -14.84 -17.98 18.85
N GLY A 76 -14.89 -16.66 18.62
CA GLY A 76 -14.72 -16.07 17.29
C GLY A 76 -15.98 -16.07 16.42
N SER A 77 -17.13 -16.47 16.96
CA SER A 77 -18.40 -16.51 16.21
C SER A 77 -19.00 -15.11 15.97
N LEU A 78 -18.64 -14.48 14.85
CA LEU A 78 -19.18 -13.18 14.45
C LEU A 78 -20.71 -13.21 14.28
N ARG A 79 -21.26 -14.32 13.78
CA ARG A 79 -22.71 -14.49 13.58
C ARG A 79 -23.47 -14.45 14.89
N ASP A 80 -22.99 -15.17 15.90
CA ASP A 80 -23.67 -15.23 17.21
C ASP A 80 -23.52 -13.90 17.96
N LEU A 81 -22.35 -13.26 17.84
CA LEU A 81 -22.12 -11.91 18.34
C LEU A 81 -23.15 -10.93 17.76
N GLN A 82 -23.31 -10.91 16.43
CA GLN A 82 -24.27 -10.03 15.75
C GLN A 82 -25.72 -10.31 16.13
N ALA A 83 -26.07 -11.59 16.38
CA ALA A 83 -27.40 -11.97 16.81
C ALA A 83 -27.71 -11.56 18.25
N ALA A 84 -26.72 -11.60 19.14
CA ALA A 84 -26.87 -11.23 20.55
C ALA A 84 -26.78 -9.70 20.78
N LEU A 85 -26.05 -8.98 19.93
CA LEU A 85 -25.80 -7.54 20.04
C LEU A 85 -26.91 -6.73 19.36
N ASP A 86 -28.10 -6.75 19.97
CA ASP A 86 -29.29 -6.00 19.53
C ASP A 86 -29.29 -4.53 20.00
N ARG A 87 -28.56 -4.23 21.08
CA ARG A 87 -28.46 -2.90 21.70
C ARG A 87 -27.00 -2.45 21.82
N ARG A 88 -26.75 -1.17 21.49
CA ARG A 88 -25.41 -0.55 21.56
C ARG A 88 -24.73 -0.71 22.92
N LYS A 89 -25.48 -0.60 24.02
CA LYS A 89 -24.93 -0.69 25.39
C LYS A 89 -24.36 -2.07 25.75
N PHE A 90 -24.78 -3.14 25.07
CA PHE A 90 -24.24 -4.47 25.34
C PHE A 90 -22.81 -4.67 24.79
N ALA A 91 -22.39 -3.85 23.83
CA ALA A 91 -21.02 -3.90 23.31
C ALA A 91 -19.94 -3.58 24.37
N ILE A 92 -20.31 -2.81 25.41
CA ILE A 92 -19.41 -2.40 26.50
C ILE A 92 -19.68 -3.15 27.81
N ALA A 93 -20.66 -4.06 27.83
CA ALA A 93 -21.10 -4.72 29.06
C ALA A 93 -20.08 -5.75 29.55
N LYS A 94 -19.79 -5.74 30.84
CA LYS A 94 -18.94 -6.71 31.55
C LYS A 94 -19.76 -7.95 31.93
N ASP A 95 -19.11 -9.10 32.04
CA ASP A 95 -19.72 -10.37 32.44
C ASP A 95 -18.84 -11.08 33.46
N SER A 96 -19.44 -11.92 34.31
CA SER A 96 -18.72 -12.66 35.34
C SER A 96 -17.82 -13.77 34.77
N ILE A 97 -18.05 -14.24 33.53
CA ILE A 97 -17.15 -15.19 32.86
C ILE A 97 -15.79 -14.56 32.49
N SER A 98 -15.74 -13.23 32.39
CA SER A 98 -14.55 -12.49 31.97
C SER A 98 -13.85 -11.92 33.20
N PRO A 99 -12.63 -12.38 33.53
CA PRO A 99 -11.91 -11.96 34.73
C PRO A 99 -11.64 -10.46 34.71
N LYS A 100 -11.48 -9.88 35.91
CA LYS A 100 -11.13 -8.46 36.13
C LYS A 100 -12.07 -7.48 35.43
N GLY A 101 -13.33 -7.84 35.24
CA GLY A 101 -14.31 -6.96 34.60
C GLY A 101 -13.94 -6.62 33.15
N ALA A 102 -13.28 -7.52 32.44
CA ALA A 102 -12.89 -7.30 31.05
C ALA A 102 -14.13 -7.14 30.14
N SER A 103 -14.04 -6.24 29.16
CA SER A 103 -15.10 -6.01 28.16
C SER A 103 -15.05 -7.07 27.04
N PRO A 104 -16.10 -7.19 26.19
CA PRO A 104 -16.10 -8.14 25.07
C PRO A 104 -14.92 -7.91 24.11
N LEU A 105 -14.49 -6.66 23.95
CA LEU A 105 -13.34 -6.33 23.10
C LEU A 105 -12.02 -6.83 23.70
N HIS A 106 -11.85 -6.79 25.03
CA HIS A 106 -10.68 -7.40 25.67
C HIS A 106 -10.63 -8.90 25.38
N VAL A 107 -11.75 -9.60 25.57
CA VAL A 107 -11.86 -11.05 25.30
C VAL A 107 -11.45 -11.35 23.87
N ALA A 108 -12.02 -10.63 22.89
CA ALA A 108 -11.73 -10.84 21.48
C ALA A 108 -10.24 -10.62 21.15
N VAL A 109 -9.57 -9.70 21.82
CA VAL A 109 -8.12 -9.44 21.66
C VAL A 109 -7.28 -10.58 22.24
N VAL A 110 -7.57 -11.04 23.46
CA VAL A 110 -6.78 -12.13 24.11
C VAL A 110 -6.79 -13.42 23.28
N PHE A 111 -7.95 -13.76 22.72
CA PHE A 111 -8.15 -14.98 21.93
C PHE A 111 -7.87 -14.81 20.44
N GLY A 112 -7.44 -13.63 19.98
CA GLY A 112 -7.07 -13.41 18.58
C GLY A 112 -8.24 -13.41 17.59
N ASN A 113 -9.43 -12.99 18.02
CA ASN A 113 -10.64 -13.00 17.18
C ASN A 113 -10.78 -11.72 16.35
N THR A 114 -10.00 -11.64 15.28
CA THR A 114 -9.89 -10.45 14.40
C THR A 114 -11.22 -9.93 13.88
N SER A 115 -12.09 -10.82 13.40
CA SER A 115 -13.40 -10.47 12.84
C SER A 115 -14.29 -9.77 13.87
N ILE A 116 -14.21 -10.22 15.12
CA ILE A 116 -14.93 -9.63 16.25
C ILE A 116 -14.32 -8.30 16.65
N VAL A 117 -12.99 -8.22 16.76
CA VAL A 117 -12.28 -6.95 17.05
C VAL A 117 -12.67 -5.88 16.04
N ARG A 118 -12.62 -6.19 14.73
CA ARG A 118 -12.99 -5.26 13.66
C ARG A 118 -14.46 -4.83 13.74
N TYR A 119 -15.36 -5.77 14.02
CA TYR A 119 -16.78 -5.47 14.15
C TYR A 119 -17.08 -4.58 15.37
N LEU A 120 -16.58 -4.95 16.55
CA LEU A 120 -16.82 -4.21 17.80
C LEU A 120 -16.20 -2.83 17.77
N ALA A 121 -14.89 -2.72 17.50
CA ALA A 121 -14.20 -1.43 17.50
C ALA A 121 -14.63 -0.53 16.32
N GLY A 122 -14.93 -1.12 15.15
CA GLY A 122 -15.39 -0.37 13.99
C GLY A 122 -16.81 0.17 14.11
N ARG A 123 -17.74 -0.61 14.69
CA ARG A 123 -19.15 -0.21 14.83
C ARG A 123 -19.44 0.53 16.14
N PHE A 124 -18.67 0.23 17.19
CA PHE A 124 -18.84 0.78 18.54
C PHE A 124 -17.48 1.32 19.05
N PRO A 125 -17.06 2.51 18.59
CA PRO A 125 -15.76 3.09 18.97
C PRO A 125 -15.59 3.26 20.48
N GLU A 126 -16.67 3.36 21.25
CA GLU A 126 -16.62 3.43 22.72
C GLU A 126 -15.94 2.21 23.36
N THR A 127 -15.98 1.05 22.69
CA THR A 127 -15.35 -0.18 23.19
C THR A 127 -13.84 -0.05 23.32
N LEU A 128 -13.20 0.84 22.56
CA LEU A 128 -11.76 1.11 22.58
C LEU A 128 -11.29 1.76 23.90
N GLN A 129 -12.19 2.48 24.59
CA GLN A 129 -11.89 3.23 25.81
C GLN A 129 -12.27 2.48 27.09
N MET A 130 -12.88 1.30 26.95
CA MET A 130 -13.29 0.51 28.11
C MET A 130 -12.08 0.03 28.89
N VAL A 131 -12.19 0.01 30.21
CA VAL A 131 -11.13 -0.45 31.11
C VAL A 131 -11.57 -1.67 31.93
N ASP A 132 -10.63 -2.57 32.17
CA ASP A 132 -10.73 -3.62 33.18
C ASP A 132 -10.60 -3.03 34.61
N ASP A 133 -10.62 -3.88 35.63
CA ASP A 133 -10.55 -3.45 37.04
C ASP A 133 -9.16 -2.90 37.42
N ASP A 134 -8.12 -3.20 36.64
CA ASP A 134 -6.75 -2.67 36.78
C ASP A 134 -6.54 -1.37 35.97
N GLY A 135 -7.59 -0.83 35.33
CA GLY A 135 -7.51 0.39 34.53
C GLY A 135 -6.95 0.16 33.11
N ARG A 136 -6.80 -1.08 32.67
CA ARG A 136 -6.20 -1.44 31.38
C ARG A 136 -7.25 -1.43 30.29
N THR A 137 -6.89 -0.86 29.15
CA THR A 137 -7.69 -0.85 27.92
C THR A 137 -7.41 -2.08 27.05
N PRO A 138 -8.23 -2.36 26.00
CA PRO A 138 -7.94 -3.44 25.06
C PRO A 138 -6.58 -3.31 24.36
N LEU A 139 -6.04 -2.09 24.25
CA LEU A 139 -4.72 -1.84 23.68
C LEU A 139 -3.59 -2.34 24.60
N HIS A 140 -3.76 -2.30 25.92
CA HIS A 140 -2.81 -2.89 26.87
C HIS A 140 -2.74 -4.42 26.70
N TYR A 141 -3.88 -5.06 26.47
CA TYR A 141 -3.93 -6.51 26.24
C TYR A 141 -3.27 -6.86 24.91
N ALA A 142 -3.52 -6.06 23.87
CA ALA A 142 -2.89 -6.24 22.56
C ALA A 142 -1.35 -6.04 22.60
N ALA A 143 -0.83 -5.25 23.53
CA ALA A 143 0.60 -4.97 23.67
C ALA A 143 1.45 -6.20 24.03
N VAL A 144 0.85 -7.19 24.69
CA VAL A 144 1.56 -8.36 25.20
C VAL A 144 1.36 -9.63 24.37
N LEU A 145 0.57 -9.53 23.28
CA LEU A 145 0.32 -10.65 22.38
C LEU A 145 1.55 -10.99 21.52
N ASN A 146 1.70 -12.27 21.21
CA ASN A 146 2.80 -12.79 20.40
C ASN A 146 2.50 -12.74 18.89
N ASP A 147 1.94 -11.64 18.40
CA ASP A 147 1.34 -11.49 17.06
C ASP A 147 2.07 -10.47 16.15
N ASN A 148 3.31 -10.14 16.48
CA ASN A 148 4.10 -9.05 15.85
C ASN A 148 3.44 -7.66 15.96
N GLY A 149 2.63 -7.43 16.99
CA GLY A 149 1.92 -6.18 17.23
C GLY A 149 0.73 -5.99 16.29
N HIS A 150 0.20 -7.07 15.72
CA HIS A 150 -0.91 -7.03 14.79
C HIS A 150 -2.17 -6.38 15.41
N TYR A 151 -2.69 -6.90 16.53
CA TYR A 151 -3.86 -6.34 17.22
C TYR A 151 -3.57 -4.96 17.77
N TYR A 152 -2.34 -4.70 18.20
CA TYR A 152 -1.92 -3.39 18.67
C TYR A 152 -2.08 -2.34 17.56
N ASN A 153 -1.52 -2.62 16.38
CA ASN A 153 -1.60 -1.72 15.23
C ASN A 153 -3.03 -1.61 14.71
N LEU A 154 -3.80 -2.71 14.72
CA LEU A 154 -5.21 -2.71 14.33
C LEU A 154 -6.05 -1.77 15.22
N LEU A 155 -5.92 -1.87 16.54
CA LEU A 155 -6.65 -1.03 17.49
C LEU A 155 -6.23 0.44 17.36
N VAL A 156 -4.93 0.73 17.23
CA VAL A 156 -4.43 2.09 16.98
C VAL A 156 -4.99 2.66 15.68
N HIS A 157 -5.02 1.87 14.61
CA HIS A 157 -5.61 2.29 13.32
C HIS A 157 -7.14 2.53 13.43
N LEU A 158 -7.83 1.87 14.37
CA LEU A 158 -9.24 2.10 14.67
C LEU A 158 -9.48 3.25 15.65
N GLY A 159 -8.42 3.91 16.13
CA GLY A 159 -8.51 5.11 16.98
C GLY A 159 -8.28 4.86 18.47
N ALA A 160 -7.69 3.73 18.87
CA ALA A 160 -7.29 3.49 20.25
C ALA A 160 -6.18 4.48 20.67
N ASP A 161 -6.30 5.03 21.88
CA ASP A 161 -5.29 5.93 22.44
C ASP A 161 -4.13 5.15 23.07
N MET A 162 -2.91 5.47 22.65
CA MET A 162 -1.66 4.86 23.10
C MET A 162 -1.12 5.47 24.40
N ARG A 163 -1.70 6.56 24.90
CA ARG A 163 -1.21 7.33 26.05
C ARG A 163 -2.01 7.13 27.34
N VAL A 164 -2.95 6.19 27.34
CA VAL A 164 -3.76 5.89 28.54
C VAL A 164 -2.92 5.04 29.47
N ASP A 165 -2.69 5.51 30.69
CA ASP A 165 -2.00 4.75 31.72
C ASP A 165 -2.99 3.89 32.52
N ASP A 166 -2.58 2.68 32.90
CA ASP A 166 -3.33 1.82 33.81
C ASP A 166 -3.22 2.29 35.28
N ASN A 167 -3.84 1.58 36.22
CA ASN A 167 -3.81 1.93 37.64
C ASN A 167 -2.40 1.86 38.27
N LEU A 168 -1.44 1.23 37.59
CA LEU A 168 -0.03 1.16 37.98
C LEU A 168 0.81 2.29 37.36
N GLY A 169 0.21 3.12 36.50
CA GLY A 169 0.87 4.22 35.81
C GLY A 169 1.67 3.78 34.57
N PHE A 170 1.36 2.62 34.00
CA PHE A 170 2.03 2.11 32.80
C PHE A 170 1.13 2.19 31.58
N SER A 171 1.70 2.62 30.45
CA SER A 171 1.01 2.73 29.16
C SER A 171 1.07 1.42 28.36
N PRO A 172 0.24 1.25 27.31
CA PRO A 172 0.32 0.10 26.40
C PRO A 172 1.70 -0.06 25.76
N GLU A 173 2.37 1.06 25.44
CA GLU A 173 3.72 1.02 24.86
C GLU A 173 4.78 0.50 25.84
N TYR A 174 4.62 0.76 27.14
CA TYR A 174 5.49 0.21 28.17
C TYR A 174 5.48 -1.32 28.14
N TYR A 175 4.28 -1.92 28.15
CA TYR A 175 4.13 -3.38 28.16
C TYR A 175 4.63 -4.07 26.87
N ARG A 176 4.63 -3.38 25.71
CA ARG A 176 5.27 -3.89 24.49
C ARG A 176 6.78 -4.13 24.67
N LYS A 177 7.45 -3.29 25.46
CA LYS A 177 8.89 -3.37 25.72
C LYS A 177 9.20 -4.25 26.94
N ASN A 178 8.26 -4.36 27.87
CA ASN A 178 8.41 -4.98 29.18
C ASN A 178 7.44 -6.15 29.38
N GLN A 179 7.45 -7.13 28.47
CA GLN A 179 6.56 -8.30 28.53
C GLN A 179 6.76 -9.20 29.77
N GLN A 180 7.78 -8.97 30.59
CA GLN A 180 7.96 -9.70 31.84
C GLN A 180 6.95 -9.27 32.92
N ASP A 181 6.55 -8.00 32.91
CA ASP A 181 5.67 -7.40 33.92
C ASP A 181 4.20 -7.76 33.65
N PHE A 182 3.87 -8.02 32.38
CA PHE A 182 2.56 -8.46 31.93
C PHE A 182 2.74 -9.26 30.63
N ASN A 183 2.25 -10.50 30.60
CA ASN A 183 2.41 -11.39 29.43
C ASN A 183 1.10 -12.05 29.01
N HIS A 184 1.01 -12.41 27.73
CA HIS A 184 -0.14 -13.11 27.16
C HIS A 184 -0.47 -14.44 27.86
N ARG A 185 0.55 -15.18 28.32
CA ARG A 185 0.32 -16.45 29.03
C ARG A 185 -0.44 -16.25 30.34
N SER A 186 -0.16 -15.17 31.08
CA SER A 186 -0.88 -14.82 32.30
C SER A 186 -2.34 -14.46 32.00
N LEU A 187 -2.59 -13.71 30.91
CA LEU A 187 -3.94 -13.41 30.43
C LEU A 187 -4.70 -14.70 30.09
N LEU A 188 -4.16 -15.56 29.25
CA LEU A 188 -4.84 -16.81 28.86
C LEU A 188 -5.23 -17.66 30.08
N ARG A 189 -4.33 -17.76 31.07
CA ARG A 189 -4.61 -18.46 32.33
C ARG A 189 -5.73 -17.80 33.13
N ASP A 190 -5.73 -16.47 33.25
CA ASP A 190 -6.76 -15.73 33.97
C ASP A 190 -8.14 -15.91 33.32
N PHE A 191 -8.18 -15.98 31.98
CA PHE A 191 -9.38 -16.30 31.21
C PHE A 191 -9.73 -17.79 31.21
N GLY A 192 -8.99 -18.65 31.92
CA GLY A 192 -9.26 -20.09 32.00
C GLY A 192 -9.14 -20.79 30.64
N ALA A 193 -8.18 -20.40 29.80
CA ALA A 193 -7.81 -21.16 28.62
C ALA A 193 -7.09 -22.45 29.05
N GLU A 194 -7.45 -23.57 28.42
CA GLU A 194 -6.76 -24.85 28.63
C GLU A 194 -5.30 -24.75 28.17
N GLU A 195 -4.39 -25.55 28.76
CA GLU A 195 -2.96 -25.47 28.42
C GLU A 195 -2.72 -25.72 26.92
N ASP A 196 -3.46 -26.65 26.31
CA ASP A 196 -3.37 -26.96 24.88
C ASP A 196 -3.83 -25.78 24.00
N GLU A 197 -4.96 -25.14 24.33
CA GLU A 197 -5.46 -23.96 23.61
C GLU A 197 -4.48 -22.79 23.75
N ALA A 198 -3.94 -22.58 24.94
CA ALA A 198 -2.95 -21.56 25.21
C ALA A 198 -1.64 -21.82 24.45
N GLU A 199 -1.21 -23.07 24.36
CA GLU A 199 -0.03 -23.47 23.57
C GLU A 199 -0.27 -23.28 22.08
N GLU A 200 -1.45 -23.61 21.54
CA GLU A 200 -1.78 -23.37 20.13
C GLU A 200 -1.78 -21.87 19.79
N ILE A 201 -2.35 -21.03 20.66
CA ILE A 201 -2.37 -19.57 20.50
C ILE A 201 -0.96 -18.98 20.58
N LEU A 202 -0.10 -19.52 21.45
CA LEU A 202 1.26 -19.03 21.68
C LEU A 202 2.31 -19.68 20.76
N ALA A 203 1.96 -20.75 20.04
CA ALA A 203 2.88 -21.46 19.18
C ALA A 203 3.33 -20.58 18.02
N ASP A 204 4.62 -20.22 18.03
CA ASP A 204 5.24 -19.54 16.91
C ASP A 204 5.29 -20.50 15.70
N LYS A 205 4.49 -20.22 14.68
CA LYS A 205 4.46 -21.02 13.45
C LYS A 205 5.77 -20.92 12.66
N VAL A 206 6.56 -19.87 12.86
CA VAL A 206 7.85 -19.64 12.18
C VAL A 206 8.81 -18.88 13.11
N PRO A 207 9.84 -19.55 13.67
CA PRO A 207 10.81 -18.91 14.56
C PRO A 207 11.39 -17.63 13.97
N ASN A 208 11.33 -16.52 14.72
CA ASN A 208 11.81 -15.19 14.35
C ASN A 208 11.02 -14.47 13.23
N ASP A 209 9.81 -14.90 12.91
CA ASP A 209 8.97 -14.15 11.97
C ASP A 209 8.47 -12.84 12.59
N VAL A 210 8.86 -11.71 11.99
CA VAL A 210 8.47 -10.34 12.37
C VAL A 210 7.57 -9.64 11.33
N TYR A 211 7.21 -10.36 10.25
CA TYR A 211 6.55 -9.81 9.07
C TYR A 211 5.07 -10.22 8.98
N SER A 212 4.74 -11.46 9.33
CA SER A 212 3.36 -11.95 9.27
C SER A 212 2.54 -11.55 10.51
N ALA A 213 1.22 -11.70 10.41
CA ALA A 213 0.33 -11.59 11.57
C ALA A 213 0.38 -12.82 12.50
N ARG A 214 1.21 -13.84 12.19
CA ARG A 214 1.31 -15.13 12.91
C ARG A 214 -0.01 -15.91 13.04
N LYS A 215 -0.99 -15.55 12.23
CA LYS A 215 -2.28 -16.22 12.09
C LYS A 215 -2.56 -16.49 10.61
N ASN A 216 -3.50 -17.40 10.36
CA ASN A 216 -3.98 -17.65 9.01
C ASN A 216 -5.22 -16.79 8.73
N LEU A 217 -5.47 -16.51 7.45
CA LEU A 217 -6.77 -16.04 6.99
C LEU A 217 -7.80 -17.16 7.13
N ASP A 218 -8.77 -16.95 8.00
CA ASP A 218 -9.86 -17.85 8.39
C ASP A 218 -11.23 -17.42 7.86
N ASP A 219 -11.33 -16.22 7.26
CA ASP A 219 -12.54 -15.71 6.62
C ASP A 219 -12.93 -16.53 5.38
N GLU A 220 -13.95 -17.40 5.52
CA GLU A 220 -14.46 -18.26 4.46
C GLU A 220 -14.93 -17.48 3.22
N ASP A 221 -15.56 -16.32 3.40
CA ASP A 221 -16.03 -15.48 2.30
C ASP A 221 -14.85 -14.93 1.51
N MET A 222 -13.81 -14.46 2.20
CA MET A 222 -12.58 -13.97 1.58
C MET A 222 -11.81 -15.09 0.88
N LEU A 223 -11.74 -16.28 1.47
CA LEU A 223 -11.14 -17.45 0.82
C LEU A 223 -11.91 -17.83 -0.46
N ALA A 224 -13.24 -17.77 -0.44
CA ALA A 224 -14.07 -17.96 -1.64
C ALA A 224 -13.86 -16.87 -2.69
N VAL A 225 -13.63 -15.61 -2.29
CA VAL A 225 -13.21 -14.52 -3.20
C VAL A 225 -11.86 -14.83 -3.83
N LEU A 226 -10.88 -15.29 -3.05
CA LEU A 226 -9.55 -15.64 -3.55
C LEU A 226 -9.62 -16.78 -4.58
N GLU A 227 -10.41 -17.84 -4.32
CA GLU A 227 -10.61 -18.93 -5.28
C GLU A 227 -11.26 -18.44 -6.59
N ARG A 228 -12.23 -17.52 -6.51
CA ARG A 228 -12.80 -16.87 -7.70
C ARG A 228 -11.74 -16.07 -8.46
N CYS A 229 -10.88 -15.33 -7.75
CA CYS A 229 -9.77 -14.57 -8.35
C CYS A 229 -8.79 -15.49 -9.08
N TYR A 230 -8.43 -16.64 -8.49
CA TYR A 230 -7.59 -17.64 -9.13
C TYR A 230 -8.19 -18.11 -10.46
N ASN A 231 -9.48 -18.44 -10.49
CA ASN A 231 -10.17 -18.86 -11.71
C ASN A 231 -10.19 -17.77 -12.79
N VAL A 232 -10.38 -16.50 -12.39
CA VAL A 232 -10.30 -15.36 -13.31
C VAL A 232 -8.90 -15.25 -13.93
N LEU A 233 -7.84 -15.40 -13.13
CA LEU A 233 -6.46 -15.35 -13.63
C LEU A 233 -6.14 -16.54 -14.55
N GLN A 234 -6.60 -17.76 -14.23
CA GLN A 234 -6.36 -18.94 -15.07
C GLN A 234 -7.15 -18.91 -16.39
N SER A 235 -8.38 -18.40 -16.41
CA SER A 235 -9.18 -18.31 -17.64
C SER A 235 -8.48 -17.46 -18.73
N ARG A 236 -7.68 -16.46 -18.33
CA ARG A 236 -6.85 -15.63 -19.22
C ARG A 236 -5.68 -16.40 -19.85
N ARG A 237 -5.28 -17.54 -19.28
CA ARG A 237 -4.22 -18.41 -19.81
C ARG A 237 -4.73 -19.34 -20.92
N GLY A 238 -6.02 -19.68 -20.90
CA GLY A 238 -6.65 -20.61 -21.84
C GLY A 238 -7.04 -19.99 -23.20
N SER A 239 -7.14 -18.66 -23.30
CA SER A 239 -7.58 -17.97 -24.53
C SER A 239 -6.54 -17.95 -25.66
N THR A 240 -5.37 -18.57 -25.48
CA THR A 240 -4.25 -18.54 -26.45
C THR A 240 -4.08 -19.79 -27.32
N VAL A 241 -5.02 -20.76 -27.33
CA VAL A 241 -4.86 -22.00 -28.11
C VAL A 241 -5.78 -22.11 -29.35
N SER A 242 -6.58 -21.10 -29.69
CA SER A 242 -7.38 -21.14 -30.92
C SER A 242 -7.37 -19.81 -31.68
N ASN A 243 -6.61 -19.75 -32.77
CA ASN A 243 -6.79 -18.88 -33.95
C ASN A 243 -7.46 -17.51 -33.70
N ALA A 244 -6.90 -16.70 -32.79
CA ALA A 244 -7.37 -15.34 -32.59
C ALA A 244 -6.52 -14.40 -33.46
N SER A 245 -7.12 -13.92 -34.55
CA SER A 245 -6.69 -12.72 -35.26
C SER A 245 -6.46 -11.57 -34.26
N ALA A 246 -5.52 -10.68 -34.59
CA ALA A 246 -5.06 -9.57 -33.75
C ALA A 246 -6.16 -8.62 -33.22
N SER A 247 -7.41 -8.74 -33.68
CA SER A 247 -8.57 -7.99 -33.21
C SER A 247 -9.13 -8.45 -31.84
N THR A 248 -8.87 -9.69 -31.41
CA THR A 248 -9.46 -10.25 -30.17
C THR A 248 -8.61 -10.01 -28.91
N ILE A 249 -7.39 -9.50 -29.07
CA ILE A 249 -6.50 -9.11 -27.96
C ILE A 249 -7.03 -7.85 -27.22
N SER A 250 -8.02 -7.15 -27.78
CA SER A 250 -8.52 -5.87 -27.29
C SER A 250 -9.21 -5.89 -25.91
N SER A 251 -9.64 -7.04 -25.39
CA SER A 251 -10.41 -7.10 -24.14
C SER A 251 -9.60 -7.41 -22.88
N THR A 252 -8.38 -7.96 -23.00
CA THR A 252 -7.58 -8.46 -21.85
C THR A 252 -6.40 -7.54 -21.56
N SER A 253 -6.30 -7.03 -20.32
CA SER A 253 -5.16 -6.20 -19.85
C SER A 253 -3.84 -6.97 -19.95
N GLN A 254 -2.77 -6.37 -20.50
CA GLN A 254 -1.46 -7.03 -20.61
C GLN A 254 -0.91 -7.44 -19.23
N SER A 255 -1.10 -6.59 -18.22
CA SER A 255 -0.68 -6.84 -16.84
C SER A 255 -1.30 -8.12 -16.25
N GLY A 256 -2.60 -8.31 -16.45
CA GLY A 256 -3.31 -9.49 -15.99
C GLY A 256 -2.88 -10.79 -16.69
N PHE A 257 -2.37 -10.70 -17.92
CA PHE A 257 -1.78 -11.84 -18.63
C PHE A 257 -0.35 -12.14 -18.17
N PHE A 258 0.43 -11.11 -17.83
CA PHE A 258 1.75 -11.30 -17.24
C PHE A 258 1.66 -12.06 -15.92
N LEU A 259 0.79 -11.61 -15.00
CA LEU A 259 0.57 -12.24 -13.71
C LEU A 259 0.16 -13.71 -13.84
N SER A 260 -0.77 -14.03 -14.75
CA SER A 260 -1.34 -15.38 -14.88
C SER A 260 -0.31 -16.46 -15.26
N LYS A 261 0.85 -16.08 -15.82
CA LYS A 261 1.95 -17.01 -16.10
C LYS A 261 2.62 -17.55 -14.83
N HIS A 262 2.61 -16.75 -13.77
CA HIS A 262 3.32 -17.02 -12.51
C HIS A 262 2.42 -17.60 -11.42
N VAL A 263 1.09 -17.48 -11.55
CA VAL A 263 0.15 -18.04 -10.58
C VAL A 263 0.04 -19.57 -10.73
N ARG A 264 0.85 -20.30 -9.96
CA ARG A 264 0.81 -21.78 -9.87
C ARG A 264 -0.09 -22.22 -8.71
N ARG A 265 -0.86 -23.30 -8.89
CA ARG A 265 -1.84 -23.77 -7.90
C ARG A 265 -1.21 -24.03 -6.52
N HIS A 266 -0.11 -24.77 -6.46
CA HIS A 266 0.55 -25.12 -5.19
C HIS A 266 1.06 -23.88 -4.43
N VAL A 267 1.60 -22.87 -5.14
CA VAL A 267 2.01 -21.60 -4.52
C VAL A 267 0.78 -20.86 -4.02
N PHE A 268 -0.26 -20.75 -4.84
CA PHE A 268 -1.51 -20.07 -4.50
C PHE A 268 -2.16 -20.67 -3.24
N ASP A 269 -2.29 -21.99 -3.18
CA ASP A 269 -2.87 -22.69 -2.01
C ASP A 269 -2.07 -22.46 -0.73
N THR A 270 -0.75 -22.25 -0.85
CA THR A 270 0.12 -21.95 0.30
C THR A 270 -0.05 -20.50 0.75
N VAL A 271 -0.03 -19.55 -0.18
CA VAL A 271 0.00 -18.12 0.16
C VAL A 271 -1.38 -17.51 0.40
N LYS A 272 -2.47 -18.13 -0.06
CA LYS A 272 -3.85 -17.61 0.12
C LYS A 272 -4.27 -17.50 1.59
N LEU A 273 -3.64 -18.27 2.48
CA LEU A 273 -3.91 -18.26 3.92
C LEU A 273 -3.05 -17.24 4.68
N ARG A 274 -2.09 -16.58 4.03
CA ARG A 274 -1.11 -15.73 4.72
C ARG A 274 -1.64 -14.30 4.89
N LEU A 275 -1.22 -13.68 5.99
CA LEU A 275 -1.51 -12.30 6.34
C LEU A 275 -0.23 -11.59 6.75
N THR A 276 -0.05 -10.35 6.29
CA THR A 276 0.99 -9.47 6.84
C THR A 276 0.59 -9.01 8.23
N LYS A 277 1.51 -8.49 9.04
CA LYS A 277 1.16 -7.93 10.35
C LYS A 277 0.20 -6.73 10.30
N GLN A 278 0.06 -6.10 9.12
CA GLN A 278 -0.95 -5.07 8.85
C GLN A 278 -2.27 -5.65 8.31
N ASP A 279 -2.44 -6.97 8.37
CA ASP A 279 -3.63 -7.71 7.93
C ASP A 279 -3.90 -7.63 6.42
N ASN A 280 -2.89 -7.28 5.61
CA ASN A 280 -3.03 -7.37 4.16
C ASN A 280 -2.90 -8.84 3.71
N ASN A 281 -3.74 -9.24 2.76
CA ASN A 281 -3.77 -10.59 2.23
C ASN A 281 -3.46 -10.63 0.72
N LEU A 282 -3.47 -11.83 0.13
CA LEU A 282 -3.17 -12.01 -1.29
C LEU A 282 -4.09 -11.20 -2.22
N TYR A 283 -5.33 -10.96 -1.83
CA TYR A 283 -6.27 -10.17 -2.64
C TYR A 283 -5.84 -8.72 -2.78
N ASP A 284 -5.31 -8.12 -1.72
CA ASP A 284 -4.77 -6.75 -1.77
C ASP A 284 -3.58 -6.62 -2.73
N ILE A 285 -2.84 -7.72 -2.93
CA ILE A 285 -1.71 -7.77 -3.85
C ILE A 285 -2.17 -7.90 -5.30
N ILE A 286 -3.10 -8.84 -5.58
CA ILE A 286 -3.56 -9.12 -6.95
C ILE A 286 -4.73 -8.23 -7.40
N TRP A 287 -5.21 -7.35 -6.53
CA TRP A 287 -6.37 -6.48 -6.76
C TRP A 287 -6.36 -5.77 -8.11
N PRO A 288 -5.24 -5.15 -8.56
CA PRO A 288 -5.21 -4.44 -9.84
C PRO A 288 -5.55 -5.34 -11.04
N SER A 289 -5.19 -6.64 -10.99
CA SER A 289 -5.48 -7.58 -12.08
C SER A 289 -6.89 -8.15 -12.07
N VAL A 290 -7.52 -8.25 -10.90
CA VAL A 290 -8.80 -8.97 -10.72
C VAL A 290 -9.98 -8.03 -10.58
N LYS A 291 -9.75 -6.76 -10.24
CA LYS A 291 -10.79 -5.74 -10.18
C LYS A 291 -11.37 -5.50 -11.58
N LYS A 292 -12.70 -5.45 -11.64
CA LYS A 292 -13.41 -5.00 -12.84
C LYS A 292 -13.34 -3.47 -12.92
N LEU A 293 -12.46 -2.97 -13.78
CA LEU A 293 -12.32 -1.54 -14.04
C LEU A 293 -13.42 -1.01 -14.97
N PRO A 294 -13.67 0.31 -14.97
CA PRO A 294 -14.53 0.94 -15.96
C PRO A 294 -14.06 0.64 -17.40
N ILE A 295 -14.98 0.76 -18.36
CA ILE A 295 -14.74 0.38 -19.76
C ILE A 295 -13.81 1.38 -20.46
N GLU A 296 -13.67 2.59 -19.92
CA GLU A 296 -12.89 3.65 -20.54
C GLU A 296 -11.42 3.25 -20.77
N PRO A 297 -10.87 3.47 -21.98
CA PRO A 297 -9.48 3.13 -22.29
C PRO A 297 -8.45 3.78 -21.37
N SER A 298 -8.75 4.96 -20.82
CA SER A 298 -7.91 5.72 -19.88
C SER A 298 -7.53 4.88 -18.65
N PHE A 299 -8.47 4.13 -18.06
CA PHE A 299 -8.19 3.27 -16.90
C PHE A 299 -7.30 2.08 -17.24
N ARG A 300 -7.36 1.58 -18.48
CA ARG A 300 -6.46 0.50 -18.93
C ARG A 300 -5.04 1.00 -19.08
N VAL A 301 -4.88 2.18 -19.68
CA VAL A 301 -3.58 2.84 -19.80
C VAL A 301 -3.01 3.13 -18.41
N ALA A 302 -3.83 3.66 -17.49
CA ALA A 302 -3.46 3.86 -16.10
C ALA A 302 -2.99 2.57 -15.41
N LEU A 303 -3.71 1.46 -15.60
CA LEU A 303 -3.36 0.15 -15.03
C LEU A 303 -2.01 -0.34 -15.55
N GLU A 304 -1.77 -0.22 -16.85
CA GLU A 304 -0.50 -0.63 -17.45
C GLU A 304 0.66 0.29 -17.04
N GLN A 305 0.38 1.55 -16.72
CA GLN A 305 1.38 2.51 -16.23
C GLN A 305 1.79 2.23 -14.77
N ASP A 306 0.84 2.13 -13.84
CA ASP A 306 1.16 1.98 -12.42
C ASP A 306 1.40 0.52 -12.01
N PHE A 307 0.70 -0.42 -12.66
CA PHE A 307 0.72 -1.85 -12.30
C PHE A 307 0.97 -2.75 -13.53
N PRO A 308 2.11 -2.59 -14.24
CA PRO A 308 2.43 -3.40 -15.42
C PRO A 308 2.58 -4.90 -15.11
N MET A 309 2.93 -5.26 -13.86
CA MET A 309 2.96 -6.66 -13.39
C MET A 309 1.58 -7.19 -12.98
N GLY A 310 0.58 -6.32 -12.86
CA GLY A 310 -0.76 -6.67 -12.41
C GLY A 310 -0.90 -6.85 -10.90
N ILE A 311 0.09 -6.40 -10.13
CA ILE A 311 0.15 -6.51 -8.67
C ILE A 311 0.49 -5.16 -8.03
N SER A 312 0.08 -4.98 -6.79
CA SER A 312 0.45 -3.87 -5.90
C SER A 312 1.03 -4.41 -4.59
N ALA A 313 1.91 -3.65 -3.94
CA ALA A 313 2.39 -3.93 -2.60
C ALA A 313 1.61 -3.07 -1.59
N PRO A 314 0.73 -3.65 -0.76
CA PRO A 314 -0.09 -2.87 0.17
C PRO A 314 0.66 -2.40 1.43
N ASP A 315 1.77 -3.06 1.75
CA ASP A 315 2.73 -2.72 2.81
C ASP A 315 4.12 -3.24 2.42
N PHE A 316 5.18 -2.93 3.18
CA PHE A 316 6.51 -3.48 2.92
C PHE A 316 6.64 -4.96 3.28
N TYR A 317 5.85 -5.44 4.25
CA TYR A 317 5.92 -6.80 4.76
C TYR A 317 5.50 -7.84 3.72
N CYS A 318 4.68 -7.46 2.73
CA CYS A 318 4.22 -8.37 1.71
C CYS A 318 5.37 -9.01 0.91
N TYR A 319 6.49 -8.29 0.73
CA TYR A 319 7.67 -8.80 0.04
C TYR A 319 8.29 -10.02 0.74
N HIS A 320 8.21 -10.09 2.07
CA HIS A 320 8.66 -11.26 2.83
C HIS A 320 7.58 -12.32 2.96
N VAL A 321 6.36 -11.92 3.30
CA VAL A 321 5.23 -12.84 3.58
C VAL A 321 4.79 -13.60 2.32
N PHE A 322 4.90 -12.98 1.15
CA PHE A 322 4.50 -13.56 -0.13
C PHE A 322 5.68 -13.80 -1.08
N LYS A 323 6.91 -13.95 -0.55
CA LYS A 323 8.13 -14.06 -1.36
C LYS A 323 8.08 -15.15 -2.45
N GLU A 324 7.51 -16.32 -2.14
CA GLU A 324 7.42 -17.44 -3.09
C GLU A 324 6.47 -17.13 -4.26
N PHE A 325 5.57 -16.18 -4.07
CA PHE A 325 4.68 -15.66 -5.09
C PHE A 325 5.27 -14.44 -5.82
N LEU A 326 5.88 -13.50 -5.09
CA LEU A 326 6.37 -12.22 -5.62
C LEU A 326 7.73 -12.33 -6.31
N ASP A 327 8.69 -13.08 -5.76
CA ASP A 327 10.06 -13.16 -6.28
C ASP A 327 10.10 -13.62 -7.74
N PRO A 328 9.36 -14.67 -8.17
CA PRO A 328 9.37 -15.08 -9.57
C PRO A 328 8.83 -14.01 -10.53
N ILE A 329 7.82 -13.26 -10.09
CA ILE A 329 7.20 -12.18 -10.87
C ILE A 329 8.18 -11.01 -11.01
N ILE A 330 8.82 -10.61 -9.91
CA ILE A 330 9.81 -9.53 -9.87
C ILE A 330 11.02 -9.88 -10.73
N LYS A 331 11.53 -11.10 -10.62
CA LYS A 331 12.67 -11.59 -11.42
C LYS A 331 12.35 -11.57 -12.91
N ASP A 332 11.22 -12.16 -13.32
CA ASP A 332 10.82 -12.22 -14.73
C ASP A 332 10.62 -10.82 -15.32
N TYR A 333 9.99 -9.91 -14.57
CA TYR A 333 9.81 -8.54 -15.03
C TYR A 333 11.14 -7.81 -15.19
N ASN A 334 12.11 -8.00 -14.30
CA ASN A 334 13.43 -7.36 -14.39
C ASN A 334 14.38 -8.09 -15.35
N HIS A 335 13.90 -9.07 -16.14
CA HIS A 335 14.71 -9.93 -17.03
C HIS A 335 15.83 -10.69 -16.29
N LEU A 336 15.62 -10.99 -15.02
CA LEU A 336 16.52 -11.80 -14.21
C LEU A 336 16.16 -13.28 -14.33
N ASN A 337 17.15 -14.14 -14.13
CA ASN A 337 16.91 -15.58 -14.11
C ASN A 337 16.07 -15.96 -12.87
N ILE A 338 14.86 -16.46 -13.11
CA ILE A 338 13.87 -16.81 -12.08
C ILE A 338 14.41 -17.90 -11.12
N TYR A 339 15.30 -18.77 -11.59
CA TYR A 339 15.84 -19.89 -10.81
C TYR A 339 17.01 -19.52 -9.90
N ASN A 340 17.68 -18.40 -10.17
CA ASN A 340 18.79 -17.93 -9.36
C ASN A 340 18.25 -17.09 -8.20
N ASP A 341 19.04 -16.96 -7.13
CA ASP A 341 18.74 -16.00 -6.07
C ASP A 341 18.74 -14.57 -6.61
N LEU A 342 17.96 -13.69 -5.97
CA LEU A 342 18.01 -12.26 -6.27
C LEU A 342 19.43 -11.74 -6.02
N PRO A 343 20.01 -10.98 -6.96
CA PRO A 343 21.28 -10.30 -6.72
C PRO A 343 21.11 -9.23 -5.64
N ASP A 344 22.20 -8.93 -4.93
CA ASP A 344 22.21 -7.80 -4.00
C ASP A 344 22.06 -6.50 -4.79
N GLN A 345 21.26 -5.58 -4.26
CA GLN A 345 21.05 -4.27 -4.87
C GLN A 345 22.25 -3.37 -4.53
N PRO A 346 22.92 -2.78 -5.53
CA PRO A 346 23.98 -1.81 -5.27
C PRO A 346 23.44 -0.53 -4.62
N GLN A 347 24.30 0.15 -3.87
CA GLN A 347 23.99 1.46 -3.27
C GLN A 347 23.76 2.53 -4.34
N SER A 348 23.00 3.57 -3.96
CA SER A 348 22.62 4.64 -4.88
C SER A 348 23.84 5.48 -5.28
N THR A 349 24.07 5.63 -6.59
CA THR A 349 25.20 6.44 -7.10
C THR A 349 24.94 7.95 -6.97
N PHE A 350 23.69 8.36 -6.75
CA PHE A 350 23.34 9.77 -6.54
C PHE A 350 23.88 10.34 -5.22
N CYS A 351 24.32 9.47 -4.30
CA CYS A 351 24.84 9.85 -2.99
C CYS A 351 26.37 9.81 -2.92
N GLU A 352 27.05 9.40 -3.99
CA GLU A 352 28.51 9.35 -4.03
C GLU A 352 29.06 10.78 -4.07
N LYS A 353 29.76 11.18 -3.00
CA LYS A 353 30.36 12.51 -2.81
C LYS A 353 31.69 12.64 -3.54
N ASP A 354 31.73 12.33 -4.82
CA ASP A 354 32.93 12.62 -5.59
C ASP A 354 32.86 14.09 -6.02
N GLU A 355 33.62 14.97 -5.34
CA GLU A 355 33.63 16.42 -5.61
C GLU A 355 34.00 16.75 -7.07
N ASN A 356 34.56 15.78 -7.81
CA ASN A 356 34.92 15.88 -9.22
C ASN A 356 33.94 15.16 -10.18
N ALA A 357 32.93 14.44 -9.69
CA ALA A 357 31.96 13.79 -10.56
C ALA A 357 31.03 14.84 -11.17
N ASN A 358 31.08 14.97 -12.50
CA ASN A 358 30.13 15.81 -13.21
C ASN A 358 28.73 15.18 -13.12
N THR A 359 27.87 15.73 -12.25
CA THR A 359 26.48 15.29 -12.10
C THR A 359 25.60 15.71 -13.27
N ASP A 360 26.08 16.61 -14.12
CA ASP A 360 25.38 17.07 -15.32
C ASP A 360 25.77 16.24 -16.54
N PHE A 361 24.81 15.44 -16.97
CA PHE A 361 24.84 14.67 -18.19
C PHE A 361 24.17 15.49 -19.30
N ASP A 362 24.91 15.83 -20.35
CA ASP A 362 24.34 16.32 -21.59
C ASP A 362 24.30 15.19 -22.61
N ARG A 363 23.13 14.54 -22.74
CA ARG A 363 22.94 13.39 -23.64
C ARG A 363 21.64 13.56 -24.38
N ASP A 364 21.75 14.09 -25.59
CA ASP A 364 20.67 14.21 -26.56
C ASP A 364 20.73 13.04 -27.57
N LEU A 365 19.72 12.17 -27.52
CA LEU A 365 19.65 10.97 -28.37
C LEU A 365 19.18 11.26 -29.81
N ASP A 366 18.55 12.40 -30.03
CA ASP A 366 18.01 12.81 -31.32
C ASP A 366 18.04 14.35 -31.46
N PRO A 367 19.24 14.95 -31.66
CA PRO A 367 19.40 16.40 -31.67
C PRO A 367 18.62 17.12 -32.78
N GLN A 368 18.14 16.40 -33.79
CA GLN A 368 17.31 16.92 -34.87
C GLN A 368 15.80 16.85 -34.57
N ALA A 369 15.41 16.30 -33.42
CA ALA A 369 14.02 16.12 -32.98
C ALA A 369 13.11 15.47 -34.05
N LYS A 370 13.64 14.45 -34.74
CA LYS A 370 12.98 13.80 -35.87
C LYS A 370 12.15 12.58 -35.46
N TYR A 371 12.61 11.86 -34.45
CA TYR A 371 12.09 10.57 -34.02
C TYR A 371 11.54 10.63 -32.59
N ILE A 372 12.24 11.28 -31.65
CA ILE A 372 11.77 11.38 -30.26
C ILE A 372 10.85 12.59 -30.12
N LEU A 373 9.65 12.37 -29.56
CA LEU A 373 8.63 13.41 -29.38
C LEU A 373 8.63 13.97 -27.95
N SER A 374 8.90 13.13 -26.95
CA SER A 374 9.01 13.54 -25.56
C SER A 374 9.68 12.46 -24.72
N GLY A 375 10.30 12.87 -23.62
CA GLY A 375 10.84 11.97 -22.61
C GLY A 375 10.37 12.32 -21.20
N THR A 376 10.17 11.28 -20.40
CA THR A 376 9.84 11.37 -18.98
C THR A 376 10.75 10.42 -18.20
N LEU A 377 11.14 10.83 -16.99
CA LEU A 377 11.83 10.00 -16.02
C LEU A 377 11.06 10.06 -14.71
N GLU A 378 10.86 8.89 -14.13
CA GLU A 378 10.23 8.72 -12.84
C GLU A 378 11.19 8.08 -11.83
N ALA A 379 11.11 8.49 -10.56
CA ALA A 379 11.81 7.88 -9.44
C ALA A 379 10.89 7.84 -8.21
N SER A 380 11.01 6.84 -7.35
CA SER A 380 10.19 6.69 -6.15
C SER A 380 11.04 6.50 -4.90
N ARG A 381 10.61 7.07 -3.76
CA ARG A 381 11.25 6.89 -2.47
C ARG A 381 10.21 6.85 -1.36
N ASN A 382 10.44 5.98 -0.37
CA ASN A 382 9.61 5.87 0.82
C ASN A 382 10.44 6.14 2.08
N ILE A 383 10.02 7.12 2.88
CA ILE A 383 10.73 7.55 4.10
C ILE A 383 10.79 6.41 5.12
N ASP A 384 11.98 6.20 5.68
CA ASP A 384 12.21 5.24 6.77
C ASP A 384 11.52 5.67 8.07
N GLY A 385 11.06 4.70 8.87
CA GLY A 385 10.27 4.94 10.08
C GLY A 385 8.77 5.15 9.86
N PHE A 386 8.30 5.17 8.61
CA PHE A 386 6.88 5.19 8.25
C PHE A 386 6.52 4.01 7.35
N GLU A 387 5.31 3.47 7.52
CA GLU A 387 4.71 2.54 6.56
C GLU A 387 4.24 3.23 5.28
N LEU A 388 3.91 2.45 4.24
CA LEU A 388 3.31 3.00 3.03
C LEU A 388 2.08 3.88 3.33
N PRO A 389 1.83 4.95 2.54
CA PRO A 389 0.74 5.90 2.75
C PRO A 389 -0.65 5.29 2.96
N LYS A 390 -0.92 4.11 2.36
CA LYS A 390 -2.17 3.37 2.52
C LYS A 390 -2.48 3.04 3.99
N SER A 391 -1.45 2.70 4.76
CA SER A 391 -1.56 2.18 6.13
C SER A 391 -1.50 3.27 7.20
N LEU A 392 -1.13 4.49 6.82
CA LEU A 392 -0.96 5.62 7.73
C LEU A 392 -2.31 6.21 8.18
N ASN A 393 -2.36 6.64 9.44
CA ASN A 393 -3.48 7.44 9.93
C ASN A 393 -3.34 8.92 9.51
N THR A 394 -4.40 9.70 9.70
CA THR A 394 -4.48 11.13 9.36
C THR A 394 -3.29 11.95 9.88
N GLY A 395 -2.93 11.82 11.16
CA GLY A 395 -1.83 12.59 11.74
C GLY A 395 -0.44 12.20 11.23
N GLN A 396 -0.23 10.92 10.92
CA GLN A 396 1.00 10.44 10.28
C GLN A 396 1.11 10.96 8.84
N LEU A 397 0.01 10.99 8.08
CA LEU A 397 -0.02 11.52 6.73
C LEU A 397 0.34 13.01 6.69
N GLU A 398 -0.24 13.82 7.58
CA GLU A 398 0.10 15.24 7.73
C GLU A 398 1.57 15.44 8.10
N LEU A 399 2.08 14.60 9.00
CA LEU A 399 3.47 14.67 9.42
C LEU A 399 4.42 14.39 8.25
N VAL A 400 4.16 13.33 7.49
CA VAL A 400 4.95 12.97 6.29
C VAL A 400 4.86 14.06 5.23
N GLU A 401 3.65 14.57 4.95
CA GLU A 401 3.44 15.67 4.02
C GLU A 401 4.25 16.91 4.42
N ARG A 402 4.21 17.29 5.70
CA ARG A 402 4.96 18.42 6.24
C ARG A 402 6.48 18.22 6.14
N ILE A 403 6.98 17.02 6.45
CA ILE A 403 8.40 16.68 6.34
C ILE A 403 8.87 16.87 4.89
N ILE A 404 8.15 16.27 3.93
CA ILE A 404 8.52 16.31 2.51
C ILE A 404 8.45 17.74 1.97
N THR A 405 7.35 18.45 2.22
CA THR A 405 7.16 19.82 1.72
C THR A 405 8.17 20.79 2.30
N THR A 406 8.59 20.62 3.56
CA THR A 406 9.67 21.42 4.17
C THR A 406 10.98 21.29 3.39
N VAL A 407 11.34 20.07 2.98
CA VAL A 407 12.56 19.83 2.17
C VAL A 407 12.37 20.37 0.74
N LEU A 408 11.23 20.11 0.10
CA LEU A 408 10.97 20.53 -1.28
C LEU A 408 10.96 22.06 -1.46
N MET A 409 10.52 22.80 -0.44
CA MET A 409 10.49 24.27 -0.44
C MET A 409 11.82 24.90 0.03
N SER A 410 12.86 24.10 0.27
CA SER A 410 14.16 24.59 0.74
C SER A 410 14.96 25.28 -0.36
N LYS A 411 15.88 26.17 0.05
CA LYS A 411 16.84 26.81 -0.87
C LYS A 411 17.76 25.81 -1.57
N GLU A 412 18.04 24.69 -0.94
CA GLU A 412 18.91 23.63 -1.48
C GLU A 412 18.25 22.92 -2.64
N VAL A 413 16.95 22.59 -2.53
CA VAL A 413 16.16 22.07 -3.65
C VAL A 413 16.06 23.10 -4.77
N ALA A 414 15.87 24.38 -4.45
CA ALA A 414 15.84 25.42 -5.46
C ALA A 414 17.16 25.51 -6.27
N LYS A 415 18.31 25.45 -5.59
CA LYS A 415 19.64 25.37 -6.24
C LYS A 415 19.82 24.08 -7.04
N ALA A 416 19.33 22.95 -6.55
CA ALA A 416 19.39 21.67 -7.25
C ALA A 416 18.55 21.65 -8.54
N LEU A 417 17.38 22.31 -8.54
CA LEU A 417 16.52 22.39 -9.72
C LEU A 417 16.98 23.47 -10.71
N TYR A 418 17.56 24.57 -10.21
CA TYR A 418 17.94 25.75 -10.99
C TYR A 418 19.39 26.18 -10.72
N PRO A 419 20.39 25.33 -11.05
CA PRO A 419 21.79 25.58 -10.69
C PRO A 419 22.41 26.81 -11.36
N LEU A 420 21.86 27.23 -12.50
CA LEU A 420 22.33 28.38 -13.27
C LEU A 420 21.62 29.69 -12.88
N THR A 421 20.58 29.61 -12.04
CA THR A 421 19.80 30.78 -11.65
C THR A 421 20.47 31.51 -10.48
N PRO A 422 20.65 32.85 -10.55
CA PRO A 422 21.25 33.61 -9.46
C PRO A 422 20.48 33.45 -8.14
N GLU A 423 21.18 33.39 -7.01
CA GLU A 423 20.57 33.17 -5.69
C GLU A 423 19.47 34.18 -5.35
N ARG A 424 19.61 35.44 -5.76
CA ARG A 424 18.60 36.48 -5.52
C ARG A 424 17.25 36.14 -6.17
N GLU A 425 17.28 35.62 -7.40
CA GLU A 425 16.05 35.23 -8.11
C GLU A 425 15.42 33.98 -7.49
N ILE A 426 16.25 33.05 -7.01
CA ILE A 426 15.80 31.88 -6.24
C ILE A 426 15.10 32.32 -4.95
N GLU A 427 15.65 33.31 -4.24
CA GLU A 427 15.07 33.83 -3.00
C GLU A 427 13.73 34.57 -3.22
N GLU A 428 13.58 35.24 -4.36
CA GLU A 428 12.35 35.96 -4.70
C GLU A 428 11.23 35.05 -5.22
N LYS A 429 11.55 34.09 -6.10
CA LYS A 429 10.55 33.27 -6.82
C LYS A 429 10.35 31.87 -6.23
N GLY A 430 11.24 31.42 -5.35
CA GLY A 430 11.25 30.05 -4.85
C GLY A 430 11.52 29.02 -5.96
N CYS A 431 11.22 27.76 -5.67
CA CYS A 431 11.47 26.62 -6.57
C CYS A 431 10.21 26.04 -7.24
N GLY A 432 9.02 26.36 -6.73
CA GLY A 432 7.77 25.76 -7.18
C GLY A 432 6.62 25.99 -6.21
N THR A 433 5.49 25.39 -6.52
CA THR A 433 4.24 25.51 -5.77
C THR A 433 3.76 24.13 -5.35
N TYR A 434 3.29 24.00 -4.11
CA TYR A 434 2.63 22.78 -3.63
C TYR A 434 1.11 22.94 -3.73
N TYR A 435 0.47 21.95 -4.36
CA TYR A 435 -0.98 21.85 -4.46
C TYR A 435 -1.45 20.65 -3.65
N THR A 436 -2.44 20.87 -2.80
CA THR A 436 -3.12 19.80 -2.08
C THR A 436 -3.90 18.92 -3.05
N MET A 437 -4.14 17.67 -2.68
CA MET A 437 -4.89 16.76 -3.54
C MET A 437 -6.33 17.22 -3.77
N ASN A 438 -6.92 17.99 -2.85
CA ASN A 438 -8.22 18.61 -3.08
C ASN A 438 -8.19 19.58 -4.27
N GLU A 439 -7.21 20.48 -4.32
CA GLU A 439 -7.02 21.42 -5.44
C GLU A 439 -6.73 20.71 -6.76
N VAL A 440 -6.05 19.55 -6.73
CA VAL A 440 -5.79 18.73 -7.92
C VAL A 440 -7.05 18.02 -8.41
N LEU A 441 -7.92 17.59 -7.51
CA LEU A 441 -9.14 16.84 -7.83
C LEU A 441 -10.31 17.73 -8.26
N GLU A 442 -10.22 19.05 -8.09
CA GLU A 442 -11.21 20.00 -8.61
C GLU A 442 -11.40 19.87 -10.13
N ASP A 443 -12.66 20.02 -10.58
CA ASP A 443 -13.02 19.89 -12.00
C ASP A 443 -12.27 20.89 -12.89
N THR A 444 -11.99 22.09 -12.37
CA THR A 444 -11.26 23.16 -13.05
C THR A 444 -9.87 23.40 -12.44
N SER A 445 -9.16 22.33 -12.09
CA SER A 445 -7.82 22.43 -11.51
C SER A 445 -6.77 22.90 -12.52
N GLU A 446 -6.20 24.09 -12.29
CA GLU A 446 -5.05 24.59 -13.07
C GLU A 446 -3.84 23.66 -12.96
N ALA A 447 -3.58 23.15 -11.74
CA ALA A 447 -2.48 22.22 -11.49
C ALA A 447 -2.62 20.95 -12.35
N LYS A 448 -3.82 20.37 -12.40
CA LYS A 448 -4.10 19.18 -13.21
C LYS A 448 -3.86 19.43 -14.71
N VAL A 449 -4.24 20.61 -15.21
CA VAL A 449 -3.98 21.00 -16.62
C VAL A 449 -2.48 21.10 -16.88
N VAL A 450 -1.75 21.84 -16.04
CA VAL A 450 -0.29 21.99 -16.18
C VAL A 450 0.43 20.64 -16.14
N LEU A 451 0.04 19.77 -15.20
CA LEU A 451 0.59 18.42 -15.06
C LEU A 451 0.29 17.58 -16.31
N ALA A 452 -0.94 17.61 -16.83
CA ALA A 452 -1.32 16.84 -18.02
C ALA A 452 -0.59 17.34 -19.28
N SER A 453 -0.52 18.65 -19.49
CA SER A 453 0.11 19.26 -20.67
C SER A 453 1.61 18.96 -20.78
N ASN A 454 2.30 18.76 -19.65
CA ASN A 454 3.73 18.46 -19.61
C ASN A 454 4.06 16.98 -19.36
N GLY A 455 3.05 16.09 -19.34
CA GLY A 455 3.25 14.65 -19.12
C GLY A 455 3.68 14.28 -17.68
N LEU A 456 3.37 15.15 -16.71
CA LEU A 456 3.70 14.99 -15.29
C LEU A 456 2.54 14.42 -14.45
N LEU A 457 1.35 14.31 -15.05
CA LEU A 457 0.16 13.77 -14.39
C LEU A 457 0.23 12.25 -14.26
N ILE A 458 0.11 11.74 -13.02
CA ILE A 458 -0.06 10.31 -12.75
C ILE A 458 -1.52 9.88 -12.86
N PRO A 459 -1.79 8.58 -13.03
CA PRO A 459 -3.11 8.05 -12.82
C PRO A 459 -3.62 8.34 -11.40
N LEU A 460 -4.77 9.00 -11.31
CA LEU A 460 -5.49 9.18 -10.06
C LEU A 460 -6.61 8.15 -10.02
N TRP A 461 -6.48 7.15 -9.15
CA TRP A 461 -7.39 6.01 -9.07
C TRP A 461 -8.67 6.36 -8.32
N ASN A 462 -9.42 7.37 -8.75
CA ASN A 462 -10.68 7.76 -8.12
C ASN A 462 -11.86 6.88 -8.59
N ILE A 463 -11.77 5.58 -8.28
CA ILE A 463 -12.78 4.57 -8.61
C ILE A 463 -13.39 3.97 -7.33
N PRO A 464 -14.56 3.31 -7.40
CA PRO A 464 -15.10 2.58 -6.26
C PRO A 464 -14.12 1.53 -5.73
N ASP A 465 -13.94 1.49 -4.41
CA ASP A 465 -12.98 0.67 -3.66
C ASP A 465 -11.49 1.03 -3.88
N SER A 466 -11.20 2.27 -4.29
CA SER A 466 -9.83 2.78 -4.43
C SER A 466 -9.13 3.04 -3.10
N ASP A 467 -9.85 2.99 -1.99
CA ASP A 467 -9.31 2.95 -0.63
C ASP A 467 -8.35 1.76 -0.42
N ARG A 468 -8.48 0.70 -1.23
CA ARG A 468 -7.51 -0.41 -1.27
C ARG A 468 -6.12 -0.03 -1.78
N LEU A 469 -6.05 1.00 -2.62
CA LEU A 469 -4.79 1.56 -3.12
C LEU A 469 -4.33 2.75 -2.28
N HIS A 470 -5.25 3.67 -1.99
CA HIS A 470 -4.93 4.96 -1.38
C HIS A 470 -5.07 4.98 0.15
N GLY A 471 -5.77 4.02 0.74
CA GLY A 471 -6.18 4.03 2.14
C GLY A 471 -7.49 4.80 2.37
N LYS A 472 -8.04 4.64 3.59
CA LYS A 472 -9.35 5.19 3.98
C LYS A 472 -9.42 6.71 4.01
N HIS A 473 -8.28 7.37 4.13
CA HIS A 473 -8.18 8.81 4.35
C HIS A 473 -7.97 9.60 3.04
N TRP A 474 -8.15 8.97 1.87
CA TRP A 474 -8.06 9.69 0.60
C TRP A 474 -9.10 10.83 0.54
N PRO A 475 -8.75 12.06 0.14
CA PRO A 475 -7.46 12.54 -0.39
C PRO A 475 -6.58 13.30 0.64
N TYR A 476 -6.84 13.18 1.93
CA TYR A 476 -6.24 14.00 2.99
C TYR A 476 -4.73 13.74 3.20
N GLY A 477 -3.91 14.79 3.39
CA GLY A 477 -2.46 14.66 3.58
C GLY A 477 -1.70 14.23 2.31
N ARG A 478 -2.29 14.45 1.13
CA ARG A 478 -1.73 14.14 -0.19
C ARG A 478 -1.67 15.41 -1.02
N GLY A 479 -0.77 15.43 -1.99
CA GLY A 479 -0.67 16.54 -2.93
C GLY A 479 0.45 16.35 -3.92
N VAL A 480 0.80 17.44 -4.58
CA VAL A 480 1.86 17.49 -5.60
C VAL A 480 2.58 18.82 -5.56
N PHE A 481 3.90 18.76 -5.48
CA PHE A 481 4.76 19.91 -5.72
C PHE A 481 5.05 20.00 -7.23
N VAL A 482 4.91 21.19 -7.81
CA VAL A 482 5.22 21.46 -9.22
C VAL A 482 6.30 22.53 -9.29
N SER A 483 7.39 22.26 -10.01
CA SER A 483 8.47 23.22 -10.19
C SER A 483 8.00 24.46 -10.96
N ASN A 484 8.63 25.62 -10.73
CA ASN A 484 8.31 26.87 -11.45
C ASN A 484 8.43 26.74 -12.99
N GLY A 485 9.25 25.79 -13.47
CA GLY A 485 9.42 25.50 -14.88
C GLY A 485 8.40 24.53 -15.45
N ALA A 486 7.46 24.03 -14.64
CA ALA A 486 6.47 23.01 -15.00
C ALA A 486 7.06 21.76 -15.69
N ASN A 487 8.32 21.42 -15.34
CA ASN A 487 9.08 20.32 -15.93
C ASN A 487 9.43 19.21 -14.92
N LEU A 488 9.01 19.39 -13.67
CA LEU A 488 9.17 18.42 -12.59
C LEU A 488 7.98 18.51 -11.64
N ALA A 489 7.45 17.35 -11.27
CA ALA A 489 6.43 17.19 -10.25
C ALA A 489 6.87 16.18 -9.20
N VAL A 490 6.57 16.43 -7.93
CA VAL A 490 6.79 15.48 -6.83
C VAL A 490 5.45 15.20 -6.18
N TRP A 491 4.93 14.00 -6.41
CA TRP A 491 3.69 13.51 -5.81
C TRP A 491 3.98 13.01 -4.40
N VAL A 492 3.14 13.46 -3.46
CA VAL A 492 3.30 13.22 -2.03
C VAL A 492 2.16 12.34 -1.53
N ASN A 493 2.52 11.23 -0.88
CA ASN A 493 1.59 10.26 -0.27
C ASN A 493 0.60 9.59 -1.25
N VAL A 494 0.95 9.50 -2.54
CA VAL A 494 0.15 8.81 -3.56
C VAL A 494 0.81 7.47 -3.91
N LEU A 495 0.29 6.38 -3.34
CA LEU A 495 0.88 5.03 -3.31
C LEU A 495 2.22 4.97 -2.56
N ASP A 496 3.19 5.78 -2.96
CA ASP A 496 4.48 5.98 -2.31
C ASP A 496 4.52 7.35 -1.59
N HIS A 497 5.41 7.52 -0.61
CA HIS A 497 5.62 8.81 0.07
C HIS A 497 6.08 9.89 -0.91
N ILE A 498 7.04 9.56 -1.78
CA ILE A 498 7.61 10.47 -2.78
C ILE A 498 7.64 9.76 -4.13
N ARG A 499 6.94 10.32 -5.13
CA ARG A 499 7.05 9.93 -6.54
C ARG A 499 7.41 11.15 -7.39
N ILE A 500 8.65 11.17 -7.87
CA ILE A 500 9.22 12.25 -8.68
C ILE A 500 8.96 11.91 -10.14
N ILE A 501 8.41 12.85 -10.91
CA ILE A 501 8.26 12.74 -12.36
C ILE A 501 8.82 14.00 -12.98
N THR A 502 9.60 13.85 -14.03
CA THR A 502 10.16 14.98 -14.73
C THR A 502 10.25 14.71 -16.23
N CYS A 503 10.17 15.77 -17.03
CA CYS A 503 10.13 15.68 -18.47
C CYS A 503 11.27 16.45 -19.16
N THR A 504 11.51 16.08 -20.41
CA THR A 504 12.37 16.79 -21.36
C THR A 504 11.70 18.09 -21.81
N ASP A 505 12.51 19.08 -22.22
CA ASP A 505 12.00 20.30 -22.84
C ASP A 505 11.31 19.98 -24.20
N HIS A 506 10.25 20.71 -24.54
CA HIS A 506 9.57 20.60 -25.83
C HIS A 506 10.48 20.99 -27.01
N SER A 507 11.45 21.86 -26.77
CA SER A 507 12.46 22.27 -27.77
C SER A 507 13.56 21.23 -27.98
N HIS A 508 13.86 20.45 -26.94
CA HIS A 508 14.88 19.40 -26.94
C HIS A 508 14.32 18.09 -26.35
N PRO A 509 13.35 17.45 -27.04
CA PRO A 509 12.59 16.32 -26.50
C PRO A 509 13.43 15.05 -26.30
N ALA A 510 14.65 15.03 -26.83
CA ALA A 510 15.56 13.90 -26.75
C ALA A 510 16.75 14.11 -25.80
N ASN A 511 16.83 15.27 -25.12
CA ASN A 511 17.85 15.52 -24.09
C ASN A 511 17.51 14.84 -22.77
N VAL A 512 17.68 13.52 -22.75
CA VAL A 512 17.44 12.66 -21.57
C VAL A 512 18.47 12.88 -20.47
N GLY A 513 19.68 13.36 -20.81
CA GLY A 513 20.71 13.70 -19.84
C GLY A 513 20.26 14.81 -18.88
N GLN A 514 19.59 15.86 -19.40
CA GLN A 514 19.08 16.94 -18.57
C GLN A 514 18.08 16.44 -17.51
N VAL A 515 17.20 15.52 -17.90
CA VAL A 515 16.18 14.95 -17.01
C VAL A 515 16.81 14.07 -15.94
N PHE A 516 17.78 13.23 -16.32
CA PHE A 516 18.54 12.40 -15.39
C PHE A 516 19.31 13.24 -14.37
N SER A 517 20.00 14.29 -14.83
CA SER A 517 20.77 15.21 -13.98
C SER A 517 19.87 15.94 -12.97
N ARG A 518 18.67 16.36 -13.40
CA ARG A 518 17.67 16.99 -12.53
C ARG A 518 17.21 16.05 -11.41
N VAL A 519 16.90 14.79 -11.73
CA VAL A 519 16.52 13.78 -10.73
C VAL A 519 17.68 13.47 -9.80
N SER A 520 18.88 13.27 -10.34
CA SER A 520 20.10 12.99 -9.56
C SER A 520 20.32 14.06 -8.49
N ARG A 521 20.30 15.35 -8.86
CA ARG A 521 20.45 16.46 -7.90
C ARG A 521 19.33 16.51 -6.86
N LEU A 522 18.08 16.36 -7.29
CA LEU A 522 16.94 16.40 -6.36
C LEU A 522 16.99 15.24 -5.36
N VAL A 523 17.21 14.02 -5.84
CA VAL A 523 17.32 12.83 -4.98
C VAL A 523 18.54 12.95 -4.06
N GLY A 524 19.66 13.48 -4.54
CA GLY A 524 20.84 13.76 -3.73
C GLY A 524 20.53 14.69 -2.55
N VAL A 525 19.79 15.79 -2.76
CA VAL A 525 19.33 16.66 -1.66
C VAL A 525 18.35 15.93 -0.73
N LEU A 526 17.42 15.15 -1.28
CA LEU A 526 16.47 14.39 -0.46
C LEU A 526 17.18 13.40 0.49
N HIS A 527 18.22 12.70 0.02
CA HIS A 527 19.01 11.77 0.83
C HIS A 527 19.86 12.46 1.91
N GLN A 528 20.13 13.77 1.78
CA GLN A 528 20.81 14.53 2.83
C GLN A 528 19.89 14.86 4.02
N HIS A 529 18.58 14.95 3.77
CA HIS A 529 17.59 15.33 4.79
C HIS A 529 16.74 14.16 5.28
N LEU A 530 16.58 13.12 4.48
CA LEU A 530 15.66 12.02 4.72
C LEU A 530 16.36 10.67 4.54
N ASN A 531 16.02 9.74 5.43
CA ASN A 531 16.36 8.32 5.26
C ASN A 531 15.24 7.60 4.54
N PHE A 532 15.57 6.60 3.74
CA PHE A 532 14.61 5.86 2.93
C PHE A 532 14.68 4.36 3.19
N VAL A 533 13.52 3.70 3.10
CA VAL A 533 13.40 2.25 3.23
C VAL A 533 14.17 1.56 2.11
N PHE A 534 15.13 0.71 2.49
CA PHE A 534 15.99 -0.03 1.58
C PHE A 534 16.13 -1.48 2.05
N ASP A 535 15.91 -2.42 1.14
CA ASP A 535 16.16 -3.85 1.32
C ASP A 535 17.42 -4.26 0.56
N GLU A 536 18.23 -5.15 1.14
CA GLU A 536 19.52 -5.56 0.55
C GLU A 536 19.37 -6.20 -0.84
N LYS A 537 18.26 -6.88 -1.11
CA LYS A 537 18.01 -7.58 -2.39
C LYS A 537 17.07 -6.83 -3.31
N LEU A 538 16.05 -6.19 -2.73
CA LEU A 538 14.99 -5.50 -3.47
C LEU A 538 15.23 -4.00 -3.64
N GLY A 539 16.26 -3.44 -2.99
CA GLY A 539 16.59 -2.02 -3.07
C GLY A 539 15.58 -1.13 -2.38
N PHE A 540 15.36 0.07 -2.93
CA PHE A 540 14.32 0.95 -2.42
C PHE A 540 12.95 0.32 -2.66
N LEU A 541 12.22 0.08 -1.58
CA LEU A 541 10.90 -0.55 -1.65
C LEU A 541 9.82 0.45 -2.06
N SER A 542 8.82 -0.03 -2.79
CA SER A 542 7.71 0.77 -3.32
C SER A 542 6.38 0.04 -3.18
N ALA A 543 5.27 0.79 -3.14
CA ALA A 543 3.92 0.25 -3.31
C ALA A 543 3.68 -0.39 -4.70
N ARG A 544 4.56 -0.08 -5.67
CA ARG A 544 4.53 -0.61 -7.03
C ARG A 544 5.72 -1.54 -7.23
N PRO A 545 5.51 -2.87 -7.29
CA PRO A 545 6.61 -3.83 -7.46
C PRO A 545 7.46 -3.62 -8.73
N SER A 546 6.95 -2.95 -9.76
CA SER A 546 7.72 -2.54 -10.95
C SER A 546 8.69 -1.38 -10.74
N ALA A 547 8.59 -0.68 -9.61
CA ALA A 547 9.38 0.51 -9.28
C ALA A 547 10.30 0.29 -8.06
N ILE A 548 10.68 -0.95 -7.78
CA ILE A 548 11.68 -1.29 -6.75
C ILE A 548 13.11 -1.26 -7.31
N GLY A 549 14.12 -1.52 -6.48
CA GLY A 549 15.53 -1.48 -6.87
C GLY A 549 16.07 -0.06 -6.83
N ASN A 550 16.58 0.42 -7.96
CA ASN A 550 16.98 1.82 -8.12
C ASN A 550 15.79 2.77 -8.42
N THR A 551 14.60 2.20 -8.69
CA THR A 551 13.30 2.85 -8.93
C THR A 551 13.20 3.72 -10.19
N LEU A 552 14.26 3.84 -10.99
CA LEU A 552 14.27 4.74 -12.14
C LEU A 552 13.51 4.14 -13.33
N GLN A 553 12.48 4.85 -13.78
CA GLN A 553 11.66 4.47 -14.93
C GLN A 553 11.70 5.55 -16.00
N PHE A 554 12.59 5.37 -16.98
CA PHE A 554 12.66 6.15 -18.20
C PHE A 554 11.52 5.76 -19.14
N ASN A 555 10.95 6.76 -19.80
CA ASN A 555 9.85 6.59 -20.73
C ASN A 555 9.98 7.61 -21.86
N LEU A 556 10.25 7.14 -23.07
CA LEU A 556 10.32 7.95 -24.28
C LEU A 556 9.11 7.66 -25.18
N THR A 557 8.55 8.71 -25.76
CA THR A 557 7.57 8.63 -26.83
C THR A 557 8.29 8.85 -28.15
N LEU A 558 8.31 7.84 -29.02
CA LEU A 558 9.04 7.85 -30.28
C LEU A 558 8.11 7.64 -31.47
N ARG A 559 8.47 8.21 -32.61
CA ARG A 559 7.85 8.00 -33.91
C ARG A 559 8.80 7.22 -34.82
N PHE A 560 8.36 6.04 -35.28
CA PHE A 560 9.12 5.20 -36.20
C PHE A 560 8.39 5.04 -37.54
N PRO A 561 8.78 5.77 -38.59
CA PRO A 561 8.19 5.60 -39.92
C PRO A 561 8.45 4.24 -40.59
N HIS A 562 9.56 3.57 -40.29
CA HIS A 562 9.98 2.34 -40.97
C HIS A 562 9.91 1.09 -40.09
N LEU A 563 10.53 1.10 -38.90
CA LEU A 563 10.55 -0.05 -37.99
C LEU A 563 9.14 -0.49 -37.58
N ILE A 564 8.18 0.43 -37.52
CA ILE A 564 6.81 0.11 -37.13
C ILE A 564 6.06 -0.78 -38.14
N LYS A 565 6.58 -0.90 -39.37
CA LYS A 565 6.04 -1.81 -40.39
C LYS A 565 6.18 -3.27 -39.99
N GLU A 566 7.15 -3.57 -39.11
CA GLU A 566 7.38 -4.90 -38.53
C GLU A 566 7.26 -4.83 -36.99
N PRO A 567 6.03 -4.65 -36.46
CA PRO A 567 5.82 -4.36 -35.04
C PRO A 567 6.27 -5.50 -34.11
N ASP A 568 6.17 -6.76 -34.57
CA ASP A 568 6.61 -7.92 -33.80
C ASP A 568 8.14 -7.97 -33.66
N ASN A 569 8.87 -7.60 -34.72
CA ASN A 569 10.33 -7.52 -34.70
C ASN A 569 10.80 -6.38 -33.79
N LEU A 570 10.14 -5.22 -33.86
CA LEU A 570 10.44 -4.09 -32.97
C LEU A 570 10.15 -4.45 -31.49
N ARG A 571 9.03 -5.12 -31.22
CA ARG A 571 8.71 -5.59 -29.87
C ARG A 571 9.75 -6.58 -29.35
N HIS A 572 10.16 -7.55 -30.19
CA HIS A 572 11.18 -8.52 -29.84
C HIS A 572 12.53 -7.83 -29.55
N LEU A 573 12.93 -6.88 -30.41
CA LEU A 573 14.12 -6.06 -30.23
C LEU A 573 14.12 -5.32 -28.88
N CYS A 574 13.00 -4.70 -28.50
CA CYS A 574 12.86 -4.04 -27.20
C CYS A 574 13.01 -5.04 -26.05
N THR A 575 12.34 -6.19 -26.15
CA THR A 575 12.38 -7.24 -25.11
C THR A 575 13.80 -7.75 -24.88
N VAL A 576 14.56 -8.03 -25.95
CA VAL A 576 15.94 -8.53 -25.86
C VAL A 576 16.91 -7.50 -25.28
N ARG A 577 16.55 -6.20 -25.32
CA ARG A 577 17.34 -5.10 -24.77
C ARG A 577 16.85 -4.63 -23.41
N SER A 578 16.01 -5.41 -22.72
CA SER A 578 15.41 -5.06 -21.42
C SER A 578 14.59 -3.77 -21.44
N LEU A 579 13.90 -3.51 -22.57
CA LEU A 579 13.03 -2.35 -22.77
C LEU A 579 11.55 -2.76 -22.78
N THR A 580 10.72 -1.90 -22.20
CA THR A 580 9.27 -1.96 -22.37
C THR A 580 8.85 -1.43 -23.73
N TYR A 581 7.75 -1.97 -24.28
CA TYR A 581 7.21 -1.57 -25.57
C TYR A 581 5.69 -1.46 -25.49
N HIS A 582 5.18 -0.25 -25.67
CA HIS A 582 3.74 0.01 -25.74
C HIS A 582 3.43 0.74 -27.04
N ARG A 583 2.45 0.24 -27.79
CA ARG A 583 1.96 0.86 -29.01
C ARG A 583 0.61 1.52 -28.74
N ASN A 584 0.49 2.79 -29.11
CA ASN A 584 -0.80 3.45 -29.07
C ASN A 584 -1.68 2.91 -30.21
N THR A 585 -2.92 2.51 -29.91
CA THR A 585 -3.88 2.03 -30.91
C THR A 585 -4.40 3.14 -31.83
N SER A 586 -4.35 4.40 -31.39
CA SER A 586 -4.92 5.54 -32.11
C SER A 586 -3.97 6.14 -33.17
N THR A 587 -2.66 5.94 -33.04
CA THR A 587 -1.64 6.46 -33.96
C THR A 587 -0.72 5.33 -34.40
N THR A 588 -0.63 5.07 -35.70
CA THR A 588 0.01 3.85 -36.21
C THR A 588 1.53 3.84 -36.12
N ASP A 589 2.18 5.01 -36.00
CA ASP A 589 3.63 5.21 -36.06
C ASP A 589 4.29 5.64 -34.73
N VAL A 590 3.50 5.89 -33.68
CA VAL A 590 4.00 6.33 -32.36
C VAL A 590 4.02 5.17 -31.38
N VAL A 591 5.14 5.01 -30.68
CA VAL A 591 5.37 4.00 -29.65
C VAL A 591 5.95 4.62 -28.39
N ARG A 592 5.71 3.99 -27.26
CA ARG A 592 6.35 4.33 -25.98
C ARG A 592 7.33 3.23 -25.61
N ILE A 593 8.57 3.62 -25.33
CA ILE A 593 9.66 2.71 -24.93
C ILE A 593 10.23 3.21 -23.61
N GLY A 594 10.41 2.29 -22.66
CA GLY A 594 11.04 2.57 -21.37
C GLY A 594 12.02 1.49 -20.95
N ASN A 595 12.76 1.70 -19.86
CA ASN A 595 13.54 0.62 -19.27
C ASN A 595 12.64 -0.34 -18.50
N GLN A 596 13.05 -1.60 -18.41
CA GLN A 596 12.34 -2.61 -17.64
C GLN A 596 13.12 -3.10 -16.41
N GLN A 597 14.46 -3.15 -16.52
CA GLN A 597 15.32 -3.54 -15.41
C GLN A 597 15.61 -2.34 -14.49
N CYS A 598 15.25 -2.48 -13.22
CA CYS A 598 15.58 -1.53 -12.15
C CYS A 598 16.34 -2.21 -11.00
N LEU A 599 16.39 -3.55 -11.00
CA LEU A 599 16.97 -4.38 -9.95
C LEU A 599 18.34 -4.94 -10.34
N GLY A 600 19.25 -4.98 -9.36
CA GLY A 600 20.63 -5.47 -9.50
C GLY A 600 21.55 -4.50 -10.26
N VAL A 601 21.11 -3.27 -10.50
CA VAL A 601 21.84 -2.25 -11.26
C VAL A 601 21.73 -0.88 -10.59
N THR A 602 22.78 -0.07 -10.69
CA THR A 602 22.79 1.32 -10.20
C THR A 602 21.96 2.23 -11.10
N GLU A 603 21.63 3.42 -10.61
CA GLU A 603 20.94 4.45 -11.39
C GLU A 603 21.73 4.85 -12.64
N THR A 604 23.04 5.04 -12.50
CA THR A 604 23.94 5.42 -13.62
C THR A 604 24.04 4.31 -14.66
N GLN A 605 24.22 3.05 -14.23
CA GLN A 605 24.28 1.91 -15.14
C GLN A 605 22.96 1.75 -15.91
N GLY A 606 21.82 1.83 -15.21
CA GLY A 606 20.50 1.77 -15.85
C GLY A 606 20.28 2.87 -16.89
N PHE A 607 20.77 4.10 -16.62
CA PHE A 607 20.73 5.20 -17.59
C PHE A 607 21.59 4.93 -18.83
N GLU A 608 22.81 4.42 -18.65
CA GLU A 608 23.71 4.09 -19.75
C GLU A 608 23.16 2.98 -20.64
N ASP A 609 22.66 1.90 -20.03
CA ASP A 609 22.06 0.78 -20.75
C ASP A 609 20.81 1.21 -21.53
N PHE A 610 19.94 1.99 -20.91
CA PHE A 610 18.73 2.51 -21.55
C PHE A 610 19.08 3.40 -22.76
N THR A 611 19.97 4.37 -22.57
CA THR A 611 20.35 5.32 -23.63
C THR A 611 21.08 4.63 -24.78
N MET A 612 21.97 3.69 -24.49
CA MET A 612 22.63 2.86 -25.50
C MET A 612 21.63 2.00 -26.27
N ALA A 613 20.68 1.37 -25.60
CA ALA A 613 19.66 0.55 -26.26
C ALA A 613 18.79 1.38 -27.21
N VAL A 614 18.30 2.54 -26.77
CA VAL A 614 17.49 3.45 -27.60
C VAL A 614 18.30 4.00 -28.77
N ALA A 615 19.55 4.42 -28.56
CA ALA A 615 20.42 4.91 -29.63
C ALA A 615 20.61 3.86 -30.74
N ASN A 616 20.78 2.59 -30.37
CA ASN A 616 20.87 1.49 -31.34
C ASN A 616 19.58 1.31 -32.15
N ILE A 617 18.40 1.41 -31.52
CA ILE A 617 17.11 1.33 -32.22
C ILE A 617 16.94 2.52 -33.18
N LEU A 618 17.30 3.73 -32.76
CA LEU A 618 17.26 4.92 -33.61
C LEU A 618 18.21 4.79 -34.80
N GLN A 619 19.39 4.21 -34.61
CA GLN A 619 20.33 3.95 -35.70
C GLN A 619 19.73 3.00 -36.74
N LEU A 620 19.09 1.91 -36.30
CA LEU A 620 18.39 0.98 -37.21
C LEU A 620 17.29 1.67 -38.02
N GLU A 621 16.50 2.56 -37.39
CA GLU A 621 15.49 3.35 -38.11
C GLU A 621 16.12 4.27 -39.17
N LYS A 622 17.26 4.90 -38.86
CA LYS A 622 18.01 5.76 -39.81
C LYS A 622 18.52 4.95 -40.99
N ASP A 623 19.04 3.75 -40.75
CA ASP A 623 19.58 2.86 -41.80
C ASP A 623 18.47 2.36 -42.73
N LEU A 624 17.29 2.03 -42.18
CA LEU A 624 16.11 1.67 -42.97
C LEU A 624 15.58 2.84 -43.82
N ALA A 625 15.61 4.06 -43.28
CA ALA A 625 15.23 5.25 -44.03
C ALA A 625 16.19 5.52 -45.21
N MET A 626 17.50 5.33 -45.01
CA MET A 626 18.51 5.47 -46.08
C MET A 626 18.35 4.41 -47.17
N THR A 627 18.17 3.14 -46.79
CA THR A 627 18.01 2.03 -47.74
C THR A 627 16.77 2.22 -48.63
N ASN A 628 15.65 2.63 -48.04
CA ASN A 628 14.44 2.96 -48.80
C ASN A 628 14.66 4.15 -49.74
N SER A 629 15.37 5.19 -49.28
CA SER A 629 15.68 6.36 -50.10
C SER A 629 16.57 5.99 -51.31
N MET A 630 17.58 5.12 -51.11
CA MET A 630 18.42 4.61 -52.20
C MET A 630 17.62 3.77 -53.20
N HIS A 631 16.72 2.90 -52.72
CA HIS A 631 15.85 2.10 -53.59
C HIS A 631 14.92 3.00 -54.42
N ILE A 632 14.33 4.02 -53.80
CA ILE A 632 13.47 5.00 -54.49
C ILE A 632 14.28 5.77 -55.54
N ALA A 633 15.46 6.28 -55.20
CA ALA A 633 16.33 6.99 -56.13
C ALA A 633 16.75 6.11 -57.32
N ALA A 634 17.09 4.84 -57.08
CA ALA A 634 17.41 3.88 -58.13
C ALA A 634 16.20 3.60 -59.05
N THR A 635 15.00 3.53 -58.47
CA THR A 635 13.74 3.33 -59.22
C THR A 635 13.46 4.54 -60.12
N PHE A 636 13.59 5.76 -59.61
CA PHE A 636 13.44 6.98 -60.42
C PHE A 636 14.48 7.04 -61.54
N LEU A 637 15.76 6.75 -61.27
CA LEU A 637 16.80 6.70 -62.30
C LEU A 637 16.47 5.69 -63.41
N ASN A 638 15.89 4.53 -63.07
CA ASN A 638 15.45 3.53 -64.04
C ASN A 638 14.22 3.99 -64.85
N ILE A 639 13.28 4.70 -64.23
CA ILE A 639 12.13 5.30 -64.92
C ILE A 639 12.61 6.38 -65.90
N PHE A 640 13.52 7.26 -65.49
CA PHE A 640 14.08 8.31 -66.36
C PHE A 640 14.94 7.72 -67.49
N LYS A 641 15.70 6.65 -67.25
CA LYS A 641 16.42 5.92 -68.31
C LYS A 641 15.47 5.29 -69.34
N LYS A 642 14.38 4.66 -68.88
CA LYS A 642 13.35 4.09 -69.77
C LYS A 642 12.64 5.16 -70.60
N LYS A 643 12.33 6.32 -70.01
CA LYS A 643 11.70 7.44 -70.71
C LYS A 643 12.63 8.04 -71.78
N LYS A 644 13.92 8.19 -71.47
CA LYS A 644 14.93 8.70 -72.41
C LYS A 644 15.16 7.75 -73.60
N LEU A 645 15.08 6.43 -73.37
CA LEU A 645 15.14 5.42 -74.44
C LEU A 645 13.89 5.43 -75.32
N ALA A 646 12.72 5.74 -74.76
CA ALA A 646 11.46 5.86 -75.50
C ALA A 646 11.31 7.18 -76.30
N GLU A 647 12.04 8.23 -75.91
CA GLU A 647 12.11 9.50 -76.67
C GLU A 647 13.20 9.48 -77.77
N SER A 648 14.10 8.49 -77.74
CA SER A 648 15.18 8.28 -78.73
C SER A 648 14.91 7.18 -79.76
N ALA A 649 13.74 6.52 -79.66
CA ALA A 649 13.23 5.54 -80.63
C ALA A 649 12.01 6.15 -81.33
#